data_AF-A0AA39YM42-F1
#
_entry.id   AF-A0AA39YM42-F1
#
_cell.length_a   1.000
_cell.length_b   1.000
_cell.length_c   1.000
_cell.angle_alpha   90.00
_cell.angle_beta   90.00
_cell.angle_gamma   90.00
#
_symmetry.space_group_name_H-M   'P 1'
#
loop_
_entity.id
_entity.type
_entity.pdbx_description
1 polymer ?
#
loop_
_entity_poly.entity_id
_entity_poly.type
_entity_poly.pdbx_seq_one_letter_code
_entity_poly.pdbx_strand_id
1 'polypeptide(L)'
;MAVVTSRNSAEAHSGTAPSHFPLRNTFDWCFSQPFVAESDFIPAARRVPQIEDSRPIFVDNKTDRALTYGQIRRDAHAVASGLLGLGLDPNAIHKLPPTPTCPGGPEITPVVLIQLPNGLPIAPILLGTFASGLTATLVSPALTSDEIAWILQNARPKVIITATATLKAMRGALEKQQDAAYFSTVPIYTVDAEDQYPLPSAKKSTNPGTRDWKDFLESPPRPRVRFADKDAPTRTAVILWSSGTSGRSKGVLLSHHALNFSTGSLWHDADFYNGQPQRWLGYVPFYHVFGLQNVMLQAVCSGSTVYTMQAFSLDGMLAAIPQRRITYLQMAPPIAVMLAKAPNVEPYARRDAHGRNAFSSVVAAVTGGAPLGHEVVVEVYKRCGFRIRLGYGLSETCSTSLQRGCSEAEMHAAAGDTGRPHWGVELKVVPVDGSAEICALDVEGEILVRAPSIMTSYLPIGFLSGAKPDMSVTVEAVTPDGWFRTGDVGALNAAGHLRITDRLKELIKVRAYQVAPAELEAVLCSSEAVADAGVIGVYDESEATEWPRAFVVPRDTAKLKDSEALEVLGQELRGYMEERTAKYKWLVGGVVFVEQIPKSPSGKILRRVMKDKGVHTIQFVAISILAIAPRYLLQLRFWRRARLQNANQLGSHLTSPMASPPSDTDTPHPGDHHTSAYSSLIQTPAAGTVIVPSPGPRKTLGILSFWNPAWNAWVSLFTGAAFAVGHHAFYSSLDGLPSGGHPQMLRYGTLLAFLSKFFPDVVGDFGVSAAGADDDCGMSSCTTSKNYSPSGGGKKGAKGNK
;
A
#
# COMPACT_ATOMS: atom_id res chain seq x y z
N MET A 1 -15.04 -21.33 -21.39
CA MET A 1 -15.78 -20.34 -22.21
C MET A 1 -14.90 -19.90 -23.36
N ALA A 2 -15.45 -19.67 -24.55
CA ALA A 2 -14.72 -18.99 -25.62
C ALA A 2 -14.71 -17.48 -25.34
N VAL A 3 -13.60 -16.80 -25.64
CA VAL A 3 -13.63 -15.35 -25.85
C VAL A 3 -14.29 -15.16 -27.22
N VAL A 4 -15.41 -14.45 -27.29
CA VAL A 4 -16.05 -14.15 -28.58
C VAL A 4 -15.35 -12.94 -29.19
N THR A 5 -14.13 -13.16 -29.68
CA THR A 5 -13.52 -12.25 -30.65
C THR A 5 -14.33 -12.38 -31.95
N SER A 6 -15.26 -11.45 -32.16
CA SER A 6 -15.80 -11.23 -33.50
C SER A 6 -14.60 -10.94 -34.40
N ARG A 7 -14.48 -11.64 -35.53
CA ARG A 7 -13.23 -11.61 -36.33
C ARG A 7 -12.90 -10.24 -36.94
N ASN A 8 -13.80 -9.26 -36.79
CA ASN A 8 -13.66 -7.87 -37.25
C ASN A 8 -13.84 -6.81 -36.14
N SER A 9 -13.99 -7.16 -34.84
CA SER A 9 -14.05 -6.16 -33.76
C SER A 9 -12.99 -6.39 -32.67
N ALA A 10 -12.24 -5.35 -32.35
CA ALA A 10 -11.17 -5.36 -31.34
C ALA A 10 -11.73 -5.15 -29.91
N GLU A 11 -12.79 -5.88 -29.60
CA GLU A 11 -13.46 -5.89 -28.30
C GLU A 11 -13.16 -7.20 -27.58
N ALA A 12 -12.72 -7.13 -26.32
CA ALA A 12 -12.53 -8.30 -25.48
C ALA A 12 -13.71 -8.45 -24.51
N HIS A 13 -14.60 -9.40 -24.80
CA HIS A 13 -15.74 -9.76 -23.95
C HIS A 13 -15.43 -11.05 -23.16
N SER A 14 -15.85 -11.10 -21.90
CA SER A 14 -15.71 -12.25 -20.99
C SER A 14 -17.07 -12.85 -20.64
N GLY A 15 -17.25 -14.15 -20.87
CA GLY A 15 -18.54 -14.82 -20.66
C GLY A 15 -19.63 -14.35 -21.62
N THR A 16 -20.89 -14.35 -21.15
CA THR A 16 -22.07 -13.82 -21.83
C THR A 16 -22.54 -12.54 -21.15
N ALA A 17 -23.29 -11.69 -21.87
CA ALA A 17 -23.93 -10.52 -21.27
C ALA A 17 -24.74 -10.93 -20.01
N PRO A 18 -24.66 -10.18 -18.89
CA PRO A 18 -25.11 -10.65 -17.58
C PRO A 18 -26.63 -10.58 -17.41
N SER A 19 -27.34 -11.46 -18.12
CA SER A 19 -28.80 -11.45 -18.25
C SER A 19 -29.57 -11.69 -16.94
N HIS A 20 -28.99 -12.41 -15.97
CA HIS A 20 -29.68 -12.83 -14.74
C HIS A 20 -28.84 -12.66 -13.46
N PHE A 21 -28.08 -11.57 -13.32
CA PHE A 21 -27.39 -11.30 -12.05
C PHE A 21 -28.37 -10.80 -10.96
N PRO A 22 -28.45 -11.43 -9.76
CA PRO A 22 -29.41 -11.04 -8.73
C PRO A 22 -29.24 -9.60 -8.22
N LEU A 23 -30.27 -8.78 -8.43
CA LEU A 23 -30.39 -7.46 -7.78
C LEU A 23 -30.76 -7.65 -6.31
N ARG A 24 -29.99 -7.07 -5.38
CA ARG A 24 -30.26 -7.10 -3.94
C ARG A 24 -29.36 -6.13 -3.18
N ASN A 25 -29.75 -5.75 -1.97
CA ASN A 25 -28.83 -5.18 -0.97
C ASN A 25 -27.61 -6.11 -0.76
N THR A 26 -26.41 -5.53 -0.67
CA THR A 26 -25.14 -6.28 -0.51
C THR A 26 -25.09 -7.15 0.74
N PHE A 27 -25.73 -6.74 1.84
CA PHE A 27 -25.83 -7.57 3.04
C PHE A 27 -26.63 -8.86 2.76
N ASP A 28 -27.87 -8.72 2.29
CA ASP A 28 -28.75 -9.87 2.01
C ASP A 28 -28.28 -10.68 0.78
N TRP A 29 -27.36 -10.14 -0.03
CA TRP A 29 -26.66 -10.89 -1.07
C TRP A 29 -25.56 -11.76 -0.46
N CYS A 30 -24.61 -11.17 0.27
CA CYS A 30 -23.52 -11.89 0.95
C CYS A 30 -24.07 -13.00 1.86
N PHE A 31 -25.09 -12.69 2.67
CA PHE A 31 -25.66 -13.65 3.62
C PHE A 31 -26.61 -14.69 3.01
N SER A 32 -26.85 -14.65 1.70
CA SER A 32 -27.54 -15.72 0.96
C SER A 32 -26.61 -16.80 0.40
N GLN A 33 -25.31 -16.74 0.73
CA GLN A 33 -24.29 -17.70 0.28
C GLN A 33 -24.28 -17.86 -1.25
N PRO A 34 -24.05 -16.77 -2.01
CA PRO A 34 -24.32 -16.70 -3.44
C PRO A 34 -23.44 -17.64 -4.28
N PHE A 35 -22.44 -18.28 -3.66
CA PHE A 35 -21.45 -19.15 -4.31
C PHE A 35 -21.70 -20.65 -4.04
N VAL A 36 -22.77 -21.04 -3.33
CA VAL A 36 -23.06 -22.47 -3.03
C VAL A 36 -23.74 -23.17 -4.21
N ALA A 37 -24.66 -22.48 -4.89
CA ALA A 37 -25.35 -22.97 -6.08
C ALA A 37 -24.56 -22.66 -7.36
N GLU A 38 -24.80 -23.45 -8.41
CA GLU A 38 -24.31 -23.16 -9.77
C GLU A 38 -25.17 -22.08 -10.44
N SER A 39 -24.54 -21.17 -11.19
CA SER A 39 -25.21 -20.07 -11.89
C SER A 39 -24.33 -19.52 -13.02
N ASP A 40 -24.85 -18.60 -13.83
CA ASP A 40 -24.09 -17.87 -14.88
C ASP A 40 -22.75 -17.32 -14.37
N PHE A 41 -22.70 -16.88 -13.11
CA PHE A 41 -21.52 -16.32 -12.46
C PHE A 41 -20.79 -17.31 -11.52
N ILE A 42 -21.33 -18.50 -11.25
CA ILE A 42 -20.71 -19.54 -10.42
C ILE A 42 -20.66 -20.87 -11.19
N PRO A 43 -19.58 -21.14 -11.95
CA PRO A 43 -19.36 -22.44 -12.58
C PRO A 43 -19.31 -23.57 -11.55
N ALA A 44 -19.68 -24.81 -11.93
CA ALA A 44 -19.63 -26.00 -11.06
C ALA A 44 -18.35 -26.13 -10.20
N ALA A 45 -17.19 -25.77 -10.76
CA ALA A 45 -15.86 -25.83 -10.13
C ALA A 45 -15.50 -24.65 -9.20
N ARG A 46 -16.38 -23.65 -9.08
CA ARG A 46 -16.28 -22.52 -8.14
C ARG A 46 -17.27 -22.61 -6.98
N ARG A 47 -18.15 -23.61 -6.97
CA ARG A 47 -19.09 -23.79 -5.86
C ARG A 47 -18.37 -24.02 -4.55
N VAL A 48 -18.76 -23.29 -3.52
CA VAL A 48 -18.30 -23.51 -2.14
C VAL A 48 -19.28 -24.41 -1.38
N PRO A 49 -18.85 -25.17 -0.36
CA PRO A 49 -19.77 -25.82 0.56
C PRO A 49 -20.61 -24.77 1.32
N GLN A 50 -21.75 -25.21 1.85
CA GLN A 50 -22.60 -24.38 2.73
C GLN A 50 -21.78 -23.79 3.88
N ILE A 51 -21.98 -22.49 4.15
CA ILE A 51 -21.22 -21.73 5.14
C ILE A 51 -21.97 -21.78 6.47
N GLU A 52 -21.47 -22.60 7.40
CA GLU A 52 -22.05 -22.72 8.73
C GLU A 52 -21.87 -21.46 9.59
N ASP A 53 -22.83 -21.16 10.47
CA ASP A 53 -22.80 -19.99 11.36
C ASP A 53 -21.59 -19.96 12.30
N SER A 54 -21.00 -21.13 12.58
CA SER A 54 -19.78 -21.33 13.37
C SER A 54 -18.48 -21.09 12.60
N ARG A 55 -18.51 -20.98 11.27
CA ARG A 55 -17.32 -20.85 10.41
C ARG A 55 -16.54 -19.57 10.72
N PRO A 56 -15.25 -19.63 11.11
CA PRO A 56 -14.40 -18.44 11.28
C PRO A 56 -14.12 -17.76 9.92
N ILE A 57 -14.57 -16.51 9.77
CA ILE A 57 -14.39 -15.73 8.54
C ILE A 57 -13.28 -14.69 8.72
N PHE A 58 -13.29 -13.93 9.82
CA PHE A 58 -12.18 -13.04 10.18
C PHE A 58 -11.58 -13.50 11.50
N VAL A 59 -10.25 -13.57 11.59
CA VAL A 59 -9.53 -13.95 12.80
C VAL A 59 -8.42 -12.94 13.04
N ASP A 60 -8.30 -12.38 14.24
CA ASP A 60 -7.16 -11.50 14.53
C ASP A 60 -5.87 -12.32 14.60
N ASN A 61 -4.88 -11.98 13.77
CA ASN A 61 -3.69 -12.82 13.61
C ASN A 61 -2.78 -12.85 14.86
N LYS A 62 -2.93 -11.91 15.80
CA LYS A 62 -2.12 -11.83 17.03
C LYS A 62 -2.79 -12.50 18.23
N THR A 63 -4.12 -12.44 18.32
CA THR A 63 -4.88 -12.86 19.50
C THR A 63 -5.73 -14.11 19.28
N ASP A 64 -5.77 -14.64 18.05
CA ASP A 64 -6.57 -15.80 17.62
C ASP A 64 -8.09 -15.67 17.84
N ARG A 65 -8.56 -14.48 18.24
CA ARG A 65 -9.99 -14.17 18.37
C ARG A 65 -10.66 -14.27 17.01
N ALA A 66 -11.67 -15.13 16.93
CA ALA A 66 -12.35 -15.50 15.70
C ALA A 66 -13.77 -14.92 15.63
N LEU A 67 -14.06 -14.19 14.57
CA LEU A 67 -15.38 -13.70 14.22
C LEU A 67 -16.03 -14.65 13.21
N THR A 68 -17.09 -15.34 13.64
CA THR A 68 -17.76 -16.36 12.82
C THR A 68 -18.81 -15.76 11.89
N TYR A 69 -19.13 -16.46 10.79
CA TYR A 69 -20.13 -16.05 9.80
C TYR A 69 -21.48 -15.64 10.45
N GLY A 70 -21.97 -16.45 11.39
CA GLY A 70 -23.19 -16.17 12.14
C GLY A 70 -23.08 -14.96 13.08
N GLN A 71 -21.90 -14.75 13.69
CA GLN A 71 -21.67 -13.58 14.55
C GLN A 71 -21.62 -12.29 13.71
N ILE A 72 -20.98 -12.29 12.54
CA ILE A 72 -21.02 -11.13 11.62
C ILE A 72 -22.46 -10.79 11.26
N ARG A 73 -23.28 -11.80 10.93
CA ARG A 73 -24.69 -11.61 10.56
C ARG A 73 -25.52 -11.00 11.70
N ARG A 74 -25.33 -11.49 12.93
CA ARG A 74 -26.01 -10.96 14.13
C ARG A 74 -25.58 -9.53 14.43
N ASP A 75 -24.28 -9.28 14.47
CA ASP A 75 -23.74 -8.02 14.97
C ASP A 75 -23.89 -6.90 13.93
N ALA A 76 -23.91 -7.22 12.64
CA ALA A 76 -24.35 -6.32 11.59
C ALA A 76 -25.84 -5.92 11.74
N HIS A 77 -26.72 -6.81 12.20
CA HIS A 77 -28.12 -6.44 12.50
C HIS A 77 -28.27 -5.60 13.76
N ALA A 78 -27.40 -5.81 14.77
CA ALA A 78 -27.32 -4.92 15.92
C ALA A 78 -26.87 -3.51 15.47
N VAL A 79 -25.78 -3.42 14.68
CA VAL A 79 -25.32 -2.16 14.06
C VAL A 79 -26.41 -1.50 13.22
N ALA A 80 -27.14 -2.23 12.38
CA ALA A 80 -28.25 -1.69 11.60
C ALA A 80 -29.34 -1.10 12.52
N SER A 81 -29.72 -1.84 13.57
CA SER A 81 -30.74 -1.42 14.55
C SER A 81 -30.30 -0.21 15.37
N GLY A 82 -29.00 -0.11 15.69
CA GLY A 82 -28.40 1.02 16.38
C GLY A 82 -28.31 2.27 15.51
N LEU A 83 -27.86 2.16 14.26
CA LEU A 83 -27.82 3.26 13.28
C LEU A 83 -29.22 3.82 13.01
N LEU A 84 -30.21 2.96 12.72
CA LEU A 84 -31.61 3.36 12.58
C LEU A 84 -32.17 3.95 13.90
N GLY A 85 -31.64 3.50 15.05
CA GLY A 85 -31.96 4.03 16.37
C GLY A 85 -31.51 5.46 16.63
N LEU A 86 -30.64 6.03 15.78
CA LEU A 86 -30.28 7.45 15.81
C LEU A 86 -31.24 8.33 15.00
N GLY A 87 -32.36 7.78 14.51
CA GLY A 87 -33.35 8.51 13.70
C GLY A 87 -32.93 8.66 12.23
N LEU A 88 -32.01 7.83 11.75
CA LEU A 88 -31.58 7.83 10.34
C LEU A 88 -32.61 7.11 9.49
N ASP A 89 -33.33 7.85 8.63
CA ASP A 89 -34.24 7.26 7.65
C ASP A 89 -33.48 6.91 6.35
N PRO A 90 -33.38 5.63 5.94
CA PRO A 90 -32.79 5.25 4.65
C PRO A 90 -33.65 5.69 3.45
N ASN A 91 -34.88 6.18 3.66
CA ASN A 91 -35.73 6.80 2.62
C ASN A 91 -35.47 8.32 2.47
N ALA A 92 -34.58 8.92 3.28
CA ALA A 92 -34.08 10.27 3.07
C ALA A 92 -33.05 10.29 1.92
N ILE A 93 -33.55 10.27 0.69
CA ILE A 93 -32.75 10.08 -0.54
C ILE A 93 -32.28 11.42 -1.12
N HIS A 94 -30.97 11.59 -1.22
CA HIS A 94 -30.33 12.59 -2.07
C HIS A 94 -30.09 11.97 -3.46
N LYS A 95 -30.92 12.33 -4.44
CA LYS A 95 -30.88 11.76 -5.79
C LYS A 95 -30.11 12.66 -6.77
N LEU A 96 -29.13 12.08 -7.46
CA LEU A 96 -28.35 12.73 -8.51
C LEU A 96 -29.02 12.58 -9.90
N PRO A 97 -28.66 13.44 -10.87
CA PRO A 97 -29.10 13.27 -12.26
C PRO A 97 -28.71 11.90 -12.84
N PRO A 98 -29.52 11.33 -13.76
CA PRO A 98 -29.15 10.14 -14.53
C PRO A 98 -27.76 10.23 -15.17
N THR A 99 -27.07 9.09 -15.21
CA THR A 99 -25.79 8.92 -15.91
C THR A 99 -25.88 7.72 -16.85
N PRO A 100 -24.99 7.57 -17.86
CA PRO A 100 -25.02 6.42 -18.76
C PRO A 100 -24.85 5.07 -18.04
N THR A 101 -24.10 5.05 -16.92
CA THR A 101 -23.91 3.86 -16.06
C THR A 101 -24.99 3.71 -14.99
N CYS A 102 -25.81 4.73 -14.73
CA CYS A 102 -26.93 4.69 -13.81
C CYS A 102 -28.14 5.49 -14.35
N PRO A 103 -28.88 4.97 -15.35
CA PRO A 103 -30.00 5.68 -15.98
C PRO A 103 -31.15 6.03 -15.01
N GLY A 104 -31.28 5.28 -13.92
CA GLY A 104 -32.26 5.57 -12.86
C GLY A 104 -31.91 6.76 -11.96
N GLY A 105 -30.73 7.38 -12.13
CA GLY A 105 -30.17 8.42 -11.24
C GLY A 105 -29.53 7.82 -9.97
N PRO A 106 -28.25 8.13 -9.65
CA PRO A 106 -27.63 7.63 -8.43
C PRO A 106 -28.36 8.12 -7.17
N GLU A 107 -28.53 7.24 -6.18
CA GLU A 107 -29.21 7.54 -4.93
C GLU A 107 -28.26 7.41 -3.75
N ILE A 108 -28.10 8.51 -2.98
CA ILE A 108 -27.32 8.57 -1.76
C ILE A 108 -28.29 8.71 -0.58
N THR A 109 -28.06 7.97 0.49
CA THR A 109 -28.89 8.00 1.71
C THR A 109 -28.12 8.69 2.85
N PRO A 110 -28.60 8.73 4.11
CA PRO A 110 -27.79 9.23 5.23
C PRO A 110 -26.44 8.50 5.32
N VAL A 111 -25.35 9.26 5.19
CA VAL A 111 -24.00 8.72 5.04
C VAL A 111 -23.39 8.38 6.41
N VAL A 112 -22.80 7.18 6.53
CA VAL A 112 -22.02 6.73 7.70
C VAL A 112 -20.54 6.70 7.32
N LEU A 113 -19.71 7.53 7.96
CA LEU A 113 -18.27 7.56 7.73
C LEU A 113 -17.58 6.52 8.60
N ILE A 114 -16.78 5.65 7.96
CA ILE A 114 -16.03 4.58 8.61
C ILE A 114 -14.54 4.79 8.32
N GLN A 115 -13.79 5.19 9.36
CA GLN A 115 -12.34 5.37 9.32
C GLN A 115 -11.65 4.36 10.24
N LEU A 116 -11.52 3.11 9.76
CA LEU A 116 -11.01 1.99 10.55
C LEU A 116 -9.87 1.27 9.82
N PRO A 117 -8.83 0.78 10.54
CA PRO A 117 -7.84 -0.14 9.99
C PRO A 117 -8.45 -1.54 9.82
N ASN A 118 -7.72 -2.43 9.17
CA ASN A 118 -8.11 -3.84 9.06
C ASN A 118 -8.19 -4.49 10.46
N GLY A 119 -9.36 -4.99 10.83
CA GLY A 119 -9.59 -5.66 12.10
C GLY A 119 -11.00 -6.22 12.16
N LEU A 120 -11.35 -6.88 13.25
CA LEU A 120 -12.62 -7.58 13.38
C LEU A 120 -13.87 -6.65 13.40
N PRO A 121 -13.86 -5.46 14.03
CA PRO A 121 -15.03 -4.57 14.07
C PRO A 121 -15.51 -4.02 12.72
N ILE A 122 -14.62 -3.83 11.72
CA ILE A 122 -15.02 -3.23 10.44
C ILE A 122 -16.03 -4.10 9.67
N ALA A 123 -16.04 -5.42 9.91
CA ALA A 123 -16.95 -6.36 9.27
C ALA A 123 -18.43 -6.12 9.66
N PRO A 124 -18.86 -6.23 10.93
CA PRO A 124 -20.23 -5.91 11.32
C PRO A 124 -20.57 -4.43 11.12
N ILE A 125 -19.61 -3.50 11.24
CA ILE A 125 -19.87 -2.07 11.05
C ILE A 125 -20.27 -1.77 9.59
N LEU A 126 -19.49 -2.22 8.61
CA LEU A 126 -19.79 -1.98 7.19
C LEU A 126 -21.01 -2.78 6.72
N LEU A 127 -21.07 -4.07 7.06
CA LEU A 127 -22.21 -4.93 6.70
C LEU A 127 -23.51 -4.48 7.40
N GLY A 128 -23.43 -3.92 8.60
CA GLY A 128 -24.57 -3.32 9.30
C GLY A 128 -25.03 -1.99 8.71
N THR A 129 -24.11 -1.19 8.17
CA THR A 129 -24.46 0.00 7.37
C THR A 129 -25.21 -0.39 6.09
N PHE A 130 -24.77 -1.45 5.40
CA PHE A 130 -25.53 -2.00 4.27
C PHE A 130 -26.89 -2.56 4.73
N ALA A 131 -26.95 -3.28 5.86
CA ALA A 131 -28.17 -3.90 6.38
C ALA A 131 -29.24 -2.93 6.90
N SER A 132 -28.89 -1.67 7.21
CA SER A 132 -29.84 -0.59 7.47
C SER A 132 -30.30 0.14 6.20
N GLY A 133 -29.77 -0.23 5.03
CA GLY A 133 -30.04 0.45 3.76
C GLY A 133 -29.36 1.83 3.66
N LEU A 134 -28.31 2.06 4.45
CA LEU A 134 -27.55 3.31 4.52
C LEU A 134 -26.27 3.26 3.65
N THR A 135 -25.79 4.44 3.26
CA THR A 135 -24.60 4.61 2.43
C THR A 135 -23.36 4.71 3.31
N ALA A 136 -22.40 3.81 3.14
CA ALA A 136 -21.10 3.92 3.79
C ALA A 136 -20.19 4.92 3.05
N THR A 137 -19.26 5.57 3.76
CA THR A 137 -18.05 6.11 3.13
C THR A 137 -16.81 5.62 3.87
N LEU A 138 -15.88 4.99 3.13
CA LEU A 138 -14.68 4.39 3.70
C LEU A 138 -13.51 5.37 3.60
N VAL A 139 -12.85 5.63 4.72
CA VAL A 139 -11.80 6.63 4.85
C VAL A 139 -10.53 5.99 5.38
N SER A 140 -9.40 6.27 4.73
CA SER A 140 -8.11 5.74 5.15
C SER A 140 -7.71 6.29 6.54
N PRO A 141 -7.28 5.42 7.49
CA PRO A 141 -6.69 5.83 8.76
C PRO A 141 -5.38 6.63 8.62
N ALA A 142 -4.76 6.65 7.43
CA ALA A 142 -3.48 7.31 7.18
C ALA A 142 -3.59 8.74 6.61
N LEU A 143 -4.81 9.31 6.52
CA LEU A 143 -5.03 10.67 6.03
C LEU A 143 -4.74 11.74 7.08
N THR A 144 -4.32 12.93 6.63
CA THR A 144 -4.19 14.13 7.46
C THR A 144 -5.55 14.73 7.82
N SER A 145 -5.57 15.68 8.75
CA SER A 145 -6.81 16.40 9.08
C SER A 145 -7.35 17.24 7.92
N ASP A 146 -6.50 17.72 7.00
CA ASP A 146 -6.94 18.45 5.80
C ASP A 146 -7.59 17.51 4.76
N GLU A 147 -6.99 16.35 4.53
CA GLU A 147 -7.55 15.32 3.65
C GLU A 147 -8.89 14.79 4.18
N ILE A 148 -9.01 14.60 5.50
CA ILE A 148 -10.28 14.22 6.16
C ILE A 148 -11.27 15.39 6.12
N ALA A 149 -10.84 16.65 6.28
CA ALA A 149 -11.72 17.82 6.25
C ALA A 149 -12.40 17.99 4.89
N TRP A 150 -11.66 17.74 3.80
CA TRP A 150 -12.21 17.70 2.44
C TRP A 150 -13.27 16.60 2.27
N ILE A 151 -13.04 15.41 2.86
CA ILE A 151 -14.01 14.30 2.85
C ILE A 151 -15.27 14.66 3.65
N LEU A 152 -15.12 15.20 4.87
CA LEU A 152 -16.24 15.62 5.72
C LEU A 152 -17.13 16.66 5.03
N GLN A 153 -16.52 17.69 4.44
CA GLN A 153 -17.21 18.79 3.76
C GLN A 153 -18.11 18.29 2.61
N ASN A 154 -17.71 17.22 1.92
CA ASN A 154 -18.40 16.71 0.73
C ASN A 154 -19.32 15.51 1.02
N ALA A 155 -18.88 14.54 1.83
CA ALA A 155 -19.68 13.38 2.21
C ALA A 155 -20.77 13.70 3.25
N ARG A 156 -20.57 14.77 4.04
CA ARG A 156 -21.45 15.25 5.12
C ARG A 156 -22.13 14.11 5.88
N PRO A 157 -21.33 13.30 6.61
CA PRO A 157 -21.83 12.12 7.30
C PRO A 157 -22.75 12.47 8.46
N LYS A 158 -23.79 11.65 8.64
CA LYS A 158 -24.73 11.71 9.77
C LYS A 158 -24.24 10.93 10.98
N VAL A 159 -23.25 10.05 10.82
CA VAL A 159 -22.53 9.33 11.88
C VAL A 159 -21.06 9.19 11.48
N ILE A 160 -20.16 9.40 12.43
CA ILE A 160 -18.72 9.13 12.27
C ILE A 160 -18.34 7.94 13.14
N ILE A 161 -17.66 6.96 12.57
CA ILE A 161 -17.08 5.80 13.28
C ILE A 161 -15.58 5.79 12.94
N THR A 162 -14.72 6.05 13.92
CA THR A 162 -13.27 6.18 13.73
C THR A 162 -12.51 5.38 14.79
N ALA A 163 -11.29 4.94 14.47
CA ALA A 163 -10.44 4.31 15.49
C ALA A 163 -9.96 5.37 16.50
N THR A 164 -9.78 4.99 17.77
CA THR A 164 -9.24 5.91 18.79
C THR A 164 -7.86 6.46 18.41
N ALA A 165 -7.05 5.67 17.69
CA ALA A 165 -5.77 6.09 17.13
C ALA A 165 -5.88 7.21 16.06
N THR A 166 -7.02 7.32 15.36
CA THR A 166 -7.29 8.34 14.33
C THR A 166 -8.15 9.50 14.82
N LEU A 167 -8.73 9.40 16.02
CA LEU A 167 -9.62 10.42 16.60
C LEU A 167 -8.97 11.82 16.65
N LYS A 168 -7.66 11.93 16.86
CA LYS A 168 -6.95 13.23 16.81
C LYS A 168 -7.02 13.88 15.41
N ALA A 169 -6.81 13.10 14.35
CA ALA A 169 -6.89 13.60 12.97
C ALA A 169 -8.33 13.96 12.59
N MET A 170 -9.30 13.16 13.04
CA MET A 170 -10.73 13.42 12.86
C MET A 170 -11.19 14.71 13.57
N ARG A 171 -10.77 14.96 14.82
CA ARG A 171 -11.08 16.22 15.54
C ARG A 171 -10.49 17.43 14.84
N GLY A 172 -9.21 17.39 14.48
CA GLY A 172 -8.57 18.45 13.69
C GLY A 172 -9.15 18.66 12.29
N ALA A 173 -9.96 17.72 11.78
CA ALA A 173 -10.69 17.83 10.53
C ALA A 173 -12.10 18.43 10.71
N LEU A 174 -12.73 18.17 11.87
CA LEU A 174 -13.99 18.76 12.30
C LEU A 174 -13.81 20.23 12.69
N GLU A 175 -12.71 20.57 13.36
CA GLU A 175 -12.28 21.94 13.70
C GLU A 175 -12.08 22.83 12.45
N LYS A 176 -11.86 22.22 11.28
CA LYS A 176 -11.69 22.90 9.97
C LYS A 176 -13.00 23.05 9.18
N GLN A 177 -14.14 22.59 9.70
CA GLN A 177 -15.42 22.66 8.98
C GLN A 177 -16.07 24.03 9.12
N GLN A 178 -16.44 24.64 7.98
CA GLN A 178 -17.16 25.91 7.93
C GLN A 178 -18.57 25.81 8.56
N ASP A 179 -19.23 24.66 8.43
CA ASP A 179 -20.56 24.39 8.98
C ASP A 179 -20.47 23.73 10.37
N ALA A 180 -19.83 24.44 11.31
CA ALA A 180 -19.64 23.96 12.68
C ALA A 180 -20.97 23.61 13.38
N ALA A 181 -22.05 24.32 13.02
CA ALA A 181 -23.40 24.02 13.53
C ALA A 181 -23.83 22.60 13.17
N TYR A 182 -23.78 22.20 11.89
CA TYR A 182 -24.07 20.83 11.48
C TYR A 182 -23.13 19.82 12.16
N PHE A 183 -21.81 20.03 12.07
CA PHE A 183 -20.85 19.02 12.55
C PHE A 183 -20.85 18.84 14.07
N SER A 184 -21.27 19.84 14.84
CA SER A 184 -21.50 19.70 16.30
C SER A 184 -22.59 18.68 16.66
N THR A 185 -23.51 18.37 15.73
CA THR A 185 -24.61 17.41 15.95
C THR A 185 -24.27 15.97 15.53
N VAL A 186 -23.15 15.75 14.83
CA VAL A 186 -22.80 14.44 14.26
C VAL A 186 -22.19 13.55 15.35
N PRO A 187 -22.85 12.45 15.76
CA PRO A 187 -22.32 11.56 16.79
C PRO A 187 -21.06 10.82 16.29
N ILE A 188 -20.01 10.89 17.09
CA ILE A 188 -18.73 10.19 16.87
C ILE A 188 -18.70 8.95 17.75
N TYR A 189 -18.53 7.78 17.13
CA TYR A 189 -18.26 6.51 17.78
C TYR A 189 -16.79 6.14 17.62
N THR A 190 -16.18 5.63 18.68
CA THR A 190 -14.79 5.19 18.72
C THR A 190 -14.69 3.66 18.71
N VAL A 191 -13.66 3.16 18.05
CA VAL A 191 -13.23 1.75 18.08
C VAL A 191 -11.82 1.71 18.64
N ASP A 192 -11.60 1.00 19.74
CA ASP A 192 -10.30 0.96 20.39
C ASP A 192 -9.34 -0.04 19.72
N ALA A 193 -8.04 0.26 19.72
CA ALA A 193 -7.02 -0.69 19.27
C ALA A 193 -6.94 -1.93 20.18
N GLU A 194 -7.40 -1.80 21.42
CA GLU A 194 -7.54 -2.87 22.42
C GLU A 194 -8.92 -3.56 22.39
N ASP A 195 -9.80 -3.25 21.43
CA ASP A 195 -11.11 -3.90 21.35
C ASP A 195 -11.01 -5.38 20.99
N GLN A 196 -10.98 -6.18 22.05
CA GLN A 196 -10.99 -7.63 22.05
C GLN A 196 -12.37 -8.17 21.65
N TYR A 197 -12.72 -7.97 20.38
CA TYR A 197 -13.92 -8.48 19.72
C TYR A 197 -13.64 -9.87 19.08
N PRO A 198 -14.61 -10.80 18.95
CA PRO A 198 -15.96 -10.77 19.51
C PRO A 198 -15.97 -10.57 21.03
N LEU A 199 -17.07 -9.99 21.52
CA LEU A 199 -17.33 -9.70 22.93
C LEU A 199 -17.14 -10.94 23.83
N PRO A 200 -16.81 -10.79 25.13
CA PRO A 200 -16.92 -9.57 25.93
C PRO A 200 -15.62 -8.76 26.07
N SER A 201 -15.59 -7.57 25.47
CA SER A 201 -14.69 -6.48 25.87
C SER A 201 -15.44 -5.62 26.89
N ALA A 202 -15.32 -5.94 28.17
CA ALA A 202 -16.15 -5.39 29.26
C ALA A 202 -15.85 -3.92 29.63
N LYS A 203 -14.84 -3.30 29.01
CA LYS A 203 -14.57 -1.86 29.15
C LYS A 203 -15.18 -1.13 27.94
N LYS A 204 -16.08 -0.20 28.21
CA LYS A 204 -16.46 0.82 27.23
C LYS A 204 -15.41 1.94 27.19
N SER A 205 -15.16 2.48 26.01
CA SER A 205 -14.18 3.53 25.75
C SER A 205 -14.64 4.85 26.36
N THR A 206 -13.84 5.44 27.25
CA THR A 206 -14.14 6.72 27.89
C THR A 206 -13.45 7.89 27.20
N ASN A 207 -13.62 8.00 25.88
CA ASN A 207 -13.09 9.10 25.08
C ASN A 207 -14.05 10.32 25.13
N PRO A 208 -13.65 11.47 25.72
CA PRO A 208 -14.57 12.60 25.94
C PRO A 208 -15.25 13.12 24.67
N GLY A 209 -16.54 13.38 24.73
CA GLY A 209 -17.33 13.85 23.57
C GLY A 209 -17.51 12.81 22.46
N THR A 210 -17.28 11.53 22.73
CA THR A 210 -17.54 10.42 21.80
C THR A 210 -18.31 9.30 22.51
N ARG A 211 -18.81 8.34 21.73
CA ARG A 211 -19.47 7.11 22.19
C ARG A 211 -18.62 5.89 21.85
N ASP A 212 -18.98 4.74 22.39
CA ASP A 212 -18.33 3.47 22.05
C ASP A 212 -19.13 2.76 20.96
N TRP A 213 -18.48 2.27 19.90
CA TRP A 213 -19.17 1.50 18.85
C TRP A 213 -19.90 0.25 19.38
N LYS A 214 -19.49 -0.33 20.52
CA LYS A 214 -20.18 -1.46 21.17
C LYS A 214 -21.59 -1.11 21.65
N ASP A 215 -21.92 0.18 21.81
CA ASP A 215 -23.31 0.64 22.04
C ASP A 215 -24.25 0.20 20.89
N PHE A 216 -23.72 0.02 19.68
CA PHE A 216 -24.46 -0.55 18.56
C PHE A 216 -24.73 -2.06 18.71
N LEU A 217 -23.86 -2.81 19.39
CA LEU A 217 -24.03 -4.24 19.64
C LEU A 217 -25.08 -4.52 20.73
N GLU A 218 -25.24 -3.58 21.67
CA GLU A 218 -26.25 -3.59 22.72
C GLU A 218 -27.61 -3.02 22.28
N SER A 219 -27.71 -2.52 21.04
CA SER A 219 -28.92 -1.84 20.54
C SER A 219 -30.10 -2.81 20.37
N PRO A 220 -31.32 -2.44 20.81
CA PRO A 220 -32.49 -3.32 20.73
C PRO A 220 -32.86 -3.60 19.26
N PRO A 221 -33.29 -4.83 18.91
CA PRO A 221 -33.63 -5.19 17.53
C PRO A 221 -34.72 -4.28 16.95
N ARG A 222 -34.49 -3.77 15.73
CA ARG A 222 -35.48 -3.02 14.96
C ARG A 222 -35.97 -3.82 13.75
N PRO A 223 -37.17 -3.52 13.21
CA PRO A 223 -37.58 -4.06 11.92
C PRO A 223 -36.52 -3.79 10.86
N ARG A 224 -36.16 -4.79 10.05
CA ARG A 224 -35.23 -4.61 8.93
C ARG A 224 -35.85 -3.64 7.93
N VAL A 225 -35.14 -2.57 7.57
CA VAL A 225 -35.53 -1.72 6.45
C VAL A 225 -34.85 -2.22 5.19
N ARG A 226 -35.63 -2.60 4.18
CA ARG A 226 -35.16 -3.11 2.90
C ARG A 226 -35.80 -2.30 1.78
N PHE A 227 -34.98 -1.56 1.03
CA PHE A 227 -35.38 -0.98 -0.25
C PHE A 227 -35.69 -2.12 -1.26
N ALA A 228 -36.46 -1.85 -2.31
CA ALA A 228 -36.86 -2.92 -3.23
C ALA A 228 -35.64 -3.42 -4.03
N ASP A 229 -35.51 -4.73 -4.24
CA ASP A 229 -34.33 -5.33 -4.88
C ASP A 229 -33.98 -4.67 -6.23
N LYS A 230 -35.00 -4.27 -7.00
CA LYS A 230 -34.89 -3.50 -8.26
C LYS A 230 -34.09 -2.18 -8.15
N ASP A 231 -34.00 -1.58 -6.97
CA ASP A 231 -33.32 -0.31 -6.73
C ASP A 231 -31.82 -0.52 -6.49
N ALA A 232 -31.34 -1.76 -6.25
CA ALA A 232 -29.93 -2.05 -5.99
C ALA A 232 -28.91 -1.46 -7.00
N PRO A 233 -29.24 -1.22 -8.29
CA PRO A 233 -28.38 -0.49 -9.22
C PRO A 233 -28.25 1.02 -8.95
N THR A 234 -29.28 1.70 -8.43
CA THR A 234 -29.24 3.14 -8.10
C THR A 234 -28.74 3.42 -6.69
N ARG A 235 -29.04 2.53 -5.74
CA ARG A 235 -28.74 2.69 -4.31
C ARG A 235 -27.23 2.58 -4.04
N THR A 236 -26.61 3.71 -3.70
CA THR A 236 -25.18 3.80 -3.33
C THR A 236 -24.93 2.99 -2.06
N ALA A 237 -24.14 1.92 -2.17
CA ALA A 237 -23.70 1.14 -1.02
C ALA A 237 -22.53 1.83 -0.33
N VAL A 238 -21.54 2.27 -1.11
CA VAL A 238 -20.29 2.82 -0.59
C VAL A 238 -19.75 3.98 -1.45
N ILE A 239 -19.20 4.98 -0.77
CA ILE A 239 -18.40 6.05 -1.35
C ILE A 239 -16.92 5.78 -1.04
N LEU A 240 -16.11 5.57 -2.08
CA LEU A 240 -14.65 5.39 -1.97
C LEU A 240 -13.90 6.62 -2.47
N TRP A 241 -12.79 6.98 -1.84
CA TRP A 241 -12.08 8.23 -2.12
C TRP A 241 -10.85 8.01 -3.02
N SER A 242 -11.03 8.31 -4.31
CA SER A 242 -10.05 8.13 -5.39
C SER A 242 -9.21 9.41 -5.59
N SER A 243 -7.89 9.31 -5.60
CA SER A 243 -6.95 10.43 -5.79
C SER A 243 -6.96 10.94 -7.24
N GLY A 244 -8.02 11.68 -7.56
CA GLY A 244 -8.34 12.12 -8.91
C GLY A 244 -7.26 12.99 -9.57
N THR A 245 -7.15 12.83 -10.88
CA THR A 245 -6.19 13.51 -11.78
C THR A 245 -6.22 15.04 -11.75
N SER A 246 -7.23 15.63 -11.13
CA SER A 246 -7.45 17.07 -10.95
C SER A 246 -6.96 17.61 -9.60
N GLY A 247 -6.17 16.83 -8.85
CA GLY A 247 -5.43 17.31 -7.68
C GLY A 247 -6.19 17.36 -6.35
N ARG A 248 -7.43 16.87 -6.28
CA ARG A 248 -8.14 16.56 -5.02
C ARG A 248 -8.88 15.25 -5.15
N SER A 249 -9.06 14.56 -4.01
CA SER A 249 -9.74 13.27 -3.97
C SER A 249 -11.22 13.38 -4.36
N LYS A 250 -11.70 12.45 -5.19
CA LYS A 250 -13.08 12.36 -5.68
C LYS A 250 -13.79 11.20 -4.98
N GLY A 251 -15.01 11.42 -4.50
CA GLY A 251 -15.86 10.33 -4.01
C GLY A 251 -16.44 9.55 -5.18
N VAL A 252 -16.09 8.27 -5.30
CA VAL A 252 -16.63 7.32 -6.28
C VAL A 252 -17.87 6.66 -5.67
N LEU A 253 -19.02 6.77 -6.33
CA LEU A 253 -20.26 6.14 -5.88
C LEU A 253 -20.36 4.72 -6.47
N LEU A 254 -20.34 3.71 -5.60
CA LEU A 254 -20.57 2.31 -5.97
C LEU A 254 -21.91 1.84 -5.42
N SER A 255 -22.79 1.36 -6.30
CA SER A 255 -24.10 0.84 -5.90
C SER A 255 -24.02 -0.57 -5.31
N HIS A 256 -25.08 -1.00 -4.62
CA HIS A 256 -25.18 -2.36 -4.11
C HIS A 256 -25.03 -3.41 -5.23
N HIS A 257 -25.64 -3.17 -6.40
CA HIS A 257 -25.47 -4.05 -7.55
C HIS A 257 -24.02 -4.09 -8.04
N ALA A 258 -23.35 -2.95 -8.15
CA ALA A 258 -21.95 -2.89 -8.60
C ALA A 258 -21.00 -3.67 -7.66
N LEU A 259 -21.19 -3.54 -6.34
CA LEU A 259 -20.40 -4.31 -5.38
C LEU A 259 -20.64 -5.82 -5.49
N ASN A 260 -21.91 -6.23 -5.60
CA ASN A 260 -22.29 -7.64 -5.69
C ASN A 260 -21.79 -8.26 -6.99
N PHE A 261 -21.97 -7.57 -8.11
CA PHE A 261 -21.53 -8.01 -9.44
C PHE A 261 -20.03 -8.22 -9.48
N SER A 262 -19.24 -7.23 -9.03
CA SER A 262 -17.78 -7.36 -8.91
C SER A 262 -17.39 -8.56 -8.04
N THR A 263 -18.07 -8.78 -6.90
CA THR A 263 -17.76 -9.90 -6.00
C THR A 263 -18.06 -11.26 -6.66
N GLY A 264 -19.17 -11.39 -7.40
CA GLY A 264 -19.49 -12.60 -8.16
C GLY A 264 -18.55 -12.84 -9.34
N SER A 265 -18.26 -11.79 -10.12
CA SER A 265 -17.36 -11.81 -11.28
C SER A 265 -15.93 -12.22 -10.91
N LEU A 266 -15.39 -11.68 -9.82
CA LEU A 266 -14.10 -12.08 -9.24
C LEU A 266 -14.05 -13.56 -8.80
N TRP A 267 -15.19 -14.14 -8.38
CA TRP A 267 -15.24 -15.52 -7.88
C TRP A 267 -15.50 -16.58 -8.97
N HIS A 268 -16.24 -16.23 -10.03
CA HIS A 268 -16.27 -16.99 -11.30
C HIS A 268 -14.84 -17.40 -11.74
N ASP A 269 -13.95 -16.42 -11.54
CA ASP A 269 -12.58 -16.35 -11.99
C ASP A 269 -11.54 -16.86 -10.98
N ALA A 270 -11.98 -17.38 -9.83
CA ALA A 270 -11.13 -17.94 -8.78
C ALA A 270 -10.56 -19.32 -9.17
N ASP A 271 -9.73 -19.37 -10.22
CA ASP A 271 -9.02 -20.57 -10.68
C ASP A 271 -8.00 -21.16 -9.69
N PHE A 272 -7.52 -20.36 -8.74
CA PHE A 272 -6.79 -20.83 -7.56
C PHE A 272 -7.67 -21.65 -6.59
N TYR A 273 -8.99 -21.57 -6.68
CA TYR A 273 -9.92 -22.37 -5.88
C TYR A 273 -10.18 -23.73 -6.53
N ASN A 274 -9.79 -24.78 -5.81
CA ASN A 274 -9.85 -26.19 -6.20
C ASN A 274 -10.75 -27.01 -5.25
N GLY A 275 -11.81 -26.39 -4.71
CA GLY A 275 -12.69 -26.98 -3.70
C GLY A 275 -12.16 -26.90 -2.25
N GLN A 276 -10.88 -26.62 -2.03
CA GLN A 276 -10.28 -26.66 -0.69
C GLN A 276 -10.58 -25.40 0.15
N PRO A 277 -10.82 -25.54 1.47
CA PRO A 277 -11.08 -24.41 2.38
C PRO A 277 -9.97 -23.36 2.38
N GLN A 278 -10.32 -22.14 2.01
CA GLN A 278 -9.37 -21.05 1.79
C GLN A 278 -8.97 -20.30 3.07
N ARG A 279 -7.71 -19.86 3.11
CA ARG A 279 -7.06 -19.16 4.22
C ARG A 279 -6.18 -18.03 3.71
N TRP A 280 -6.46 -16.79 4.05
CA TRP A 280 -5.81 -15.58 3.51
C TRP A 280 -5.26 -14.68 4.62
N LEU A 281 -4.37 -13.73 4.26
CA LEU A 281 -3.88 -12.70 5.16
C LEU A 281 -4.56 -11.35 4.87
N GLY A 282 -5.23 -10.79 5.88
CA GLY A 282 -5.99 -9.54 5.78
C GLY A 282 -5.16 -8.30 6.08
N TYR A 283 -4.08 -8.06 5.34
CA TYR A 283 -3.29 -6.81 5.41
C TYR A 283 -3.59 -5.82 4.26
N VAL A 284 -4.25 -6.26 3.17
CA VAL A 284 -4.68 -5.35 2.08
C VAL A 284 -5.84 -4.49 2.59
N PRO A 285 -5.77 -3.13 2.51
CA PRO A 285 -6.71 -2.29 3.26
C PRO A 285 -8.17 -2.40 2.81
N PHE A 286 -9.08 -2.75 3.72
CA PHE A 286 -10.50 -2.95 3.43
C PHE A 286 -11.24 -1.64 3.11
N TYR A 287 -10.69 -0.48 3.48
CA TYR A 287 -11.20 0.84 3.06
C TYR A 287 -10.84 1.20 1.60
N HIS A 288 -10.01 0.40 0.93
CA HIS A 288 -9.67 0.55 -0.48
C HIS A 288 -10.36 -0.54 -1.30
N VAL A 289 -10.71 -0.24 -2.56
CA VAL A 289 -11.53 -1.13 -3.40
C VAL A 289 -10.93 -2.54 -3.51
N PHE A 290 -9.60 -2.64 -3.60
CA PHE A 290 -8.90 -3.93 -3.67
C PHE A 290 -9.12 -4.79 -2.42
N GLY A 291 -8.97 -4.24 -1.20
CA GLY A 291 -9.22 -4.99 0.03
C GLY A 291 -10.69 -5.31 0.25
N LEU A 292 -11.59 -4.38 -0.11
CA LEU A 292 -13.04 -4.57 -0.05
C LEU A 292 -13.48 -5.73 -0.96
N GLN A 293 -13.08 -5.71 -2.23
CA GLN A 293 -13.55 -6.60 -3.29
C GLN A 293 -12.77 -7.91 -3.45
N ASN A 294 -11.46 -7.94 -3.14
CA ASN A 294 -10.65 -9.17 -3.28
C ASN A 294 -10.41 -9.91 -1.96
N VAL A 295 -10.77 -9.33 -0.81
CA VAL A 295 -10.59 -9.97 0.51
C VAL A 295 -11.89 -9.96 1.32
N MET A 296 -12.43 -8.78 1.62
CA MET A 296 -13.48 -8.63 2.65
C MET A 296 -14.83 -9.24 2.22
N LEU A 297 -15.42 -8.79 1.11
CA LEU A 297 -16.70 -9.32 0.63
C LEU A 297 -16.55 -10.77 0.16
N GLN A 298 -15.43 -11.10 -0.48
CA GLN A 298 -15.10 -12.46 -0.91
C GLN A 298 -15.08 -13.45 0.25
N ALA A 299 -14.44 -13.12 1.37
CA ALA A 299 -14.34 -14.03 2.51
C ALA A 299 -15.70 -14.40 3.09
N VAL A 300 -16.62 -13.43 3.18
CA VAL A 300 -18.00 -13.65 3.63
C VAL A 300 -18.77 -14.53 2.63
N CYS A 301 -18.65 -14.26 1.31
CA CYS A 301 -19.42 -14.99 0.29
C CYS A 301 -18.89 -16.42 0.00
N SER A 302 -17.59 -16.66 0.21
CA SER A 302 -16.92 -17.95 -0.05
C SER A 302 -16.67 -18.80 1.20
N GLY A 303 -16.93 -18.27 2.39
CA GLY A 303 -16.60 -18.94 3.65
C GLY A 303 -15.10 -19.05 3.92
N SER A 304 -14.27 -18.18 3.33
CA SER A 304 -12.81 -18.16 3.51
C SER A 304 -12.41 -17.57 4.87
N THR A 305 -11.31 -18.06 5.47
CA THR A 305 -10.79 -17.48 6.73
C THR A 305 -9.70 -16.46 6.42
N VAL A 306 -9.87 -15.23 6.88
CA VAL A 306 -8.93 -14.12 6.73
C VAL A 306 -8.31 -13.81 8.09
N TYR A 307 -6.99 -14.01 8.20
CA TYR A 307 -6.23 -13.63 9.39
C TYR A 307 -5.85 -12.14 9.28
N THR A 308 -6.59 -11.27 9.95
CA THR A 308 -6.50 -9.81 9.80
C THR A 308 -5.24 -9.25 10.44
N MET A 309 -4.64 -8.24 9.80
CA MET A 309 -3.49 -7.50 10.31
C MET A 309 -3.75 -5.99 10.16
N GLN A 310 -3.88 -5.27 11.28
CA GLN A 310 -4.12 -3.82 11.32
C GLN A 310 -3.07 -3.00 10.55
N ALA A 311 -1.84 -3.49 10.51
CA ALA A 311 -0.74 -2.95 9.72
C ALA A 311 0.10 -4.11 9.14
N PHE A 312 0.65 -3.91 7.95
CA PHE A 312 1.56 -4.86 7.32
C PHE A 312 2.88 -4.96 8.09
N SER A 313 3.40 -6.18 8.21
CA SER A 313 4.74 -6.51 8.71
C SER A 313 5.23 -7.73 7.95
N LEU A 314 6.43 -7.67 7.38
CA LEU A 314 7.01 -8.77 6.63
C LEU A 314 7.25 -9.99 7.54
N ASP A 315 7.86 -9.80 8.71
CA ASP A 315 8.08 -10.89 9.67
C ASP A 315 6.75 -11.49 10.18
N GLY A 316 5.75 -10.64 10.43
CA GLY A 316 4.41 -11.09 10.82
C GLY A 316 3.68 -11.88 9.73
N MET A 317 3.89 -11.53 8.45
CA MET A 317 3.41 -12.29 7.30
C MET A 317 4.16 -13.62 7.17
N LEU A 318 5.49 -13.61 7.23
CA LEU A 318 6.35 -14.79 7.09
C LEU A 318 6.07 -15.84 8.18
N ALA A 319 5.89 -15.42 9.43
CA ALA A 319 5.50 -16.31 10.51
C ALA A 319 4.07 -16.88 10.33
N ALA A 320 3.13 -16.06 9.88
CA ALA A 320 1.73 -16.45 9.74
C ALA A 320 1.48 -17.43 8.58
N ILE A 321 2.22 -17.35 7.47
CA ILE A 321 2.02 -18.22 6.29
C ILE A 321 2.04 -19.72 6.65
N PRO A 322 3.13 -20.28 7.24
CA PRO A 322 3.16 -21.68 7.64
C PRO A 322 2.25 -21.99 8.83
N GLN A 323 2.21 -21.10 9.84
CA GLN A 323 1.42 -21.30 11.07
C GLN A 323 -0.08 -21.41 10.78
N ARG A 324 -0.61 -20.54 9.92
CA ARG A 324 -2.04 -20.51 9.56
C ARG A 324 -2.38 -21.42 8.38
N ARG A 325 -1.36 -21.92 7.65
CA ARG A 325 -1.45 -22.63 6.36
C ARG A 325 -2.20 -21.81 5.31
N ILE A 326 -1.67 -20.61 5.03
CA ILE A 326 -2.25 -19.67 4.08
C ILE A 326 -2.27 -20.28 2.67
N THR A 327 -3.42 -20.26 2.01
CA THR A 327 -3.66 -20.88 0.70
C THR A 327 -3.49 -19.93 -0.46
N TYR A 328 -3.67 -18.63 -0.22
CA TYR A 328 -3.64 -17.60 -1.25
C TYR A 328 -3.32 -16.23 -0.65
N LEU A 329 -2.66 -15.37 -1.42
CA LEU A 329 -2.19 -14.06 -0.98
C LEU A 329 -2.62 -12.94 -1.93
N GLN A 330 -3.45 -12.01 -1.45
CA GLN A 330 -3.65 -10.70 -2.07
C GLN A 330 -2.54 -9.77 -1.58
N MET A 331 -1.84 -9.05 -2.47
CA MET A 331 -0.76 -8.14 -2.09
C MET A 331 -0.61 -6.94 -3.04
N ALA A 332 0.14 -5.92 -2.63
CA ALA A 332 0.57 -4.83 -3.50
C ALA A 332 2.00 -5.08 -4.01
N PRO A 333 2.43 -4.48 -5.14
CA PRO A 333 3.72 -4.77 -5.76
C PRO A 333 4.94 -4.73 -4.83
N PRO A 334 5.09 -3.76 -3.88
CA PRO A 334 6.26 -3.74 -2.98
C PRO A 334 6.37 -4.94 -2.04
N ILE A 335 5.27 -5.66 -1.76
CA ILE A 335 5.31 -6.90 -0.96
C ILE A 335 5.93 -8.03 -1.80
N ALA A 336 5.67 -8.07 -3.11
CA ALA A 336 6.35 -8.99 -4.03
C ALA A 336 7.86 -8.70 -4.08
N VAL A 337 8.26 -7.42 -4.12
CA VAL A 337 9.67 -7.00 -4.07
C VAL A 337 10.34 -7.45 -2.77
N MET A 338 9.66 -7.29 -1.64
CA MET A 338 10.15 -7.77 -0.34
C MET A 338 10.34 -9.29 -0.34
N LEU A 339 9.39 -10.06 -0.89
CA LEU A 339 9.51 -11.51 -1.01
C LEU A 339 10.69 -11.92 -1.93
N ALA A 340 10.90 -11.22 -3.04
CA ALA A 340 12.03 -11.46 -3.93
C ALA A 340 13.38 -11.13 -3.26
N LYS A 341 13.51 -9.96 -2.63
CA LYS A 341 14.82 -9.38 -2.26
C LYS A 341 15.21 -9.50 -0.77
N ALA A 342 14.25 -9.56 0.15
CA ALA A 342 14.58 -9.36 1.57
C ALA A 342 15.31 -10.57 2.20
N PRO A 343 16.39 -10.38 2.99
CA PRO A 343 17.15 -11.50 3.56
C PRO A 343 16.39 -12.35 4.59
N ASN A 344 15.48 -11.74 5.36
CA ASN A 344 14.66 -12.43 6.38
C ASN A 344 13.61 -13.40 5.81
N VAL A 345 13.37 -13.37 4.50
CA VAL A 345 12.56 -14.37 3.77
C VAL A 345 13.32 -15.69 3.60
N GLU A 346 14.66 -15.67 3.62
CA GLU A 346 15.49 -16.83 3.29
C GLU A 346 15.28 -18.06 4.19
N PRO A 347 15.14 -17.95 5.52
CA PRO A 347 14.81 -19.08 6.39
C PRO A 347 13.47 -19.74 6.07
N TYR A 348 12.52 -19.00 5.48
CA TYR A 348 11.19 -19.47 5.09
C TYR A 348 11.16 -20.03 3.66
N ALA A 349 12.02 -19.51 2.78
CA ALA A 349 12.16 -19.94 1.39
C ALA A 349 12.90 -21.29 1.23
N ARG A 350 13.84 -21.58 2.15
CA ARG A 350 14.61 -22.83 2.18
C ARG A 350 13.72 -24.07 2.07
N ARG A 351 14.10 -24.97 1.18
CA ARG A 351 13.38 -26.22 0.89
C ARG A 351 13.94 -27.38 1.73
N ASP A 352 13.03 -28.25 2.18
CA ASP A 352 13.36 -29.52 2.83
C ASP A 352 13.78 -30.59 1.81
N ALA A 353 14.10 -31.79 2.30
CA ALA A 353 14.47 -32.94 1.46
C ALA A 353 13.37 -33.41 0.48
N HIS A 354 12.15 -32.87 0.59
CA HIS A 354 11.01 -33.14 -0.30
C HIS A 354 10.69 -31.93 -1.20
N GLY A 355 11.57 -30.92 -1.26
CA GLY A 355 11.39 -29.70 -2.06
C GLY A 355 10.44 -28.66 -1.48
N ARG A 356 9.89 -28.88 -0.27
CA ARG A 356 8.86 -28.06 0.38
C ARG A 356 9.48 -26.99 1.27
N ASN A 357 8.86 -25.83 1.33
CA ASN A 357 9.28 -24.70 2.16
C ASN A 357 8.09 -24.16 2.98
N ALA A 358 8.28 -23.07 3.74
CA ALA A 358 7.22 -22.49 4.58
C ALA A 358 6.00 -21.98 3.78
N PHE A 359 6.19 -21.69 2.49
CA PHE A 359 5.15 -21.19 1.59
C PHE A 359 4.35 -22.29 0.89
N SER A 360 4.68 -23.57 1.08
CA SER A 360 4.11 -24.69 0.29
C SER A 360 2.62 -25.02 0.58
N SER A 361 1.88 -24.16 1.28
CA SER A 361 0.42 -24.14 1.28
C SER A 361 -0.18 -23.12 0.31
N VAL A 362 0.59 -22.12 -0.13
CA VAL A 362 0.16 -21.04 -1.02
C VAL A 362 0.10 -21.56 -2.46
N VAL A 363 -1.11 -21.64 -3.01
CA VAL A 363 -1.35 -22.09 -4.40
C VAL A 363 -0.93 -21.02 -5.40
N ALA A 364 -1.26 -19.76 -5.09
CA ALA A 364 -0.93 -18.59 -5.90
C ALA A 364 -1.07 -17.29 -5.07
N ALA A 365 -0.73 -16.17 -5.68
CA ALA A 365 -0.99 -14.82 -5.19
C ALA A 365 -1.56 -13.93 -6.31
N VAL A 366 -2.11 -12.78 -5.93
CA VAL A 366 -2.48 -11.70 -6.86
C VAL A 366 -1.93 -10.37 -6.39
N THR A 367 -1.49 -9.55 -7.34
CA THR A 367 -1.14 -8.14 -7.13
C THR A 367 -1.81 -7.23 -8.15
N GLY A 368 -2.03 -5.98 -7.77
CA GLY A 368 -2.67 -4.96 -8.61
C GLY A 368 -2.57 -3.56 -8.00
N GLY A 369 -3.23 -2.59 -8.66
CA GLY A 369 -3.21 -1.17 -8.27
C GLY A 369 -2.00 -0.37 -8.77
N ALA A 370 -0.87 -1.04 -9.01
CA ALA A 370 0.32 -0.55 -9.71
C ALA A 370 1.01 -1.69 -10.48
N PRO A 371 1.86 -1.40 -11.49
CA PRO A 371 2.67 -2.39 -12.19
C PRO A 371 3.60 -3.18 -11.27
N LEU A 372 3.99 -4.37 -11.73
CA LEU A 372 5.07 -5.17 -11.17
C LEU A 372 5.83 -5.80 -12.34
N GLY A 373 7.16 -5.70 -12.35
CA GLY A 373 7.99 -6.30 -13.39
C GLY A 373 7.98 -7.83 -13.33
N HIS A 374 8.07 -8.47 -14.49
CA HIS A 374 7.97 -9.92 -14.61
C HIS A 374 9.14 -10.64 -13.92
N GLU A 375 10.32 -10.01 -13.88
CA GLU A 375 11.50 -10.49 -13.17
C GLU A 375 11.28 -10.64 -11.66
N VAL A 376 10.49 -9.75 -11.02
CA VAL A 376 10.11 -9.91 -9.61
C VAL A 376 9.14 -11.08 -9.43
N VAL A 377 8.21 -11.29 -10.37
CA VAL A 377 7.28 -12.44 -10.36
C VAL A 377 8.05 -13.76 -10.48
N VAL A 378 9.04 -13.83 -11.37
CA VAL A 378 9.93 -14.99 -11.56
C VAL A 378 10.78 -15.25 -10.32
N GLU A 379 11.38 -14.22 -9.70
CA GLU A 379 12.20 -14.43 -8.50
C GLU A 379 11.36 -14.88 -7.30
N VAL A 380 10.13 -14.35 -7.12
CA VAL A 380 9.21 -14.89 -6.09
C VAL A 380 8.80 -16.33 -6.40
N TYR A 381 8.55 -16.69 -7.66
CA TYR A 381 8.23 -18.08 -8.02
C TYR A 381 9.39 -19.03 -7.70
N LYS A 382 10.60 -18.70 -8.13
CA LYS A 382 11.85 -19.44 -7.87
C LYS A 382 12.10 -19.62 -6.37
N ARG A 383 12.06 -18.52 -5.61
CA ARG A 383 12.43 -18.45 -4.18
C ARG A 383 11.33 -18.99 -3.27
N CYS A 384 10.08 -18.56 -3.45
CA CYS A 384 8.96 -18.92 -2.58
C CYS A 384 8.16 -20.12 -3.09
N GLY A 385 8.17 -20.44 -4.38
CA GLY A 385 7.49 -21.62 -4.94
C GLY A 385 6.03 -21.44 -5.32
N PHE A 386 5.51 -20.21 -5.35
CA PHE A 386 4.14 -19.89 -5.80
C PHE A 386 4.15 -18.76 -6.82
N ARG A 387 3.18 -18.77 -7.75
CA ARG A 387 3.04 -17.73 -8.78
C ARG A 387 2.36 -16.47 -8.21
N ILE A 388 2.90 -15.29 -8.51
CA ILE A 388 2.16 -14.03 -8.44
C ILE A 388 1.44 -13.79 -9.78
N ARG A 389 0.18 -13.38 -9.72
CA ARG A 389 -0.66 -13.06 -10.87
C ARG A 389 -0.95 -11.56 -10.91
N LEU A 390 -0.89 -10.96 -12.09
CA LEU A 390 -1.22 -9.55 -12.28
C LEU A 390 -2.73 -9.37 -12.49
N GLY A 391 -3.30 -8.36 -11.82
CA GLY A 391 -4.69 -7.94 -12.01
C GLY A 391 -4.81 -6.41 -12.05
N TYR A 392 -5.79 -5.93 -12.82
CA TYR A 392 -6.02 -4.51 -13.10
C TYR A 392 -7.45 -4.08 -12.76
N GLY A 393 -7.61 -2.82 -12.36
CA GLY A 393 -8.88 -2.22 -11.95
C GLY A 393 -8.69 -0.89 -11.24
N LEU A 394 -9.76 -0.11 -11.14
CA LEU A 394 -9.81 1.20 -10.47
C LEU A 394 -10.91 1.20 -9.39
N SER A 395 -10.96 2.25 -8.55
CA SER A 395 -12.10 2.43 -7.63
C SER A 395 -13.42 2.52 -8.38
N GLU A 396 -13.37 3.10 -9.58
CA GLU A 396 -14.45 3.34 -10.52
C GLU A 396 -14.92 2.09 -11.29
N THR A 397 -14.15 0.99 -11.29
CA THR A 397 -14.47 -0.28 -11.99
C THR A 397 -14.54 -1.50 -11.08
N CYS A 398 -14.19 -1.34 -9.80
CA CYS A 398 -13.86 -2.38 -8.83
C CYS A 398 -12.68 -3.27 -9.22
N SER A 399 -12.85 -4.12 -10.23
CA SER A 399 -11.81 -4.97 -10.80
C SER A 399 -12.15 -5.28 -12.25
N THR A 400 -11.15 -5.24 -13.13
CA THR A 400 -11.34 -5.18 -14.59
C THR A 400 -10.78 -6.43 -15.29
N SER A 401 -9.55 -6.85 -14.97
CA SER A 401 -8.90 -8.02 -15.58
C SER A 401 -7.96 -8.74 -14.62
N LEU A 402 -7.73 -10.04 -14.86
CA LEU A 402 -6.86 -10.90 -14.05
C LEU A 402 -6.18 -11.99 -14.89
N GLN A 403 -4.90 -12.24 -14.61
CA GLN A 403 -4.15 -13.38 -15.14
C GLN A 403 -4.66 -14.73 -14.62
N ARG A 404 -4.85 -15.67 -15.54
CA ARG A 404 -5.26 -17.05 -15.24
C ARG A 404 -4.05 -17.97 -15.00
N GLY A 405 -4.28 -19.06 -14.28
CA GLY A 405 -3.32 -20.15 -14.12
C GLY A 405 -2.39 -20.00 -12.92
N CYS A 406 -1.81 -21.11 -12.48
CA CYS A 406 -0.96 -21.18 -11.27
C CYS A 406 0.43 -21.77 -11.53
N SER A 407 0.69 -22.33 -12.72
CA SER A 407 1.98 -22.93 -13.10
C SER A 407 3.02 -21.92 -13.59
N GLU A 408 4.28 -22.37 -13.63
CA GLU A 408 5.42 -21.66 -14.23
C GLU A 408 5.24 -21.38 -15.74
N ALA A 409 4.66 -22.33 -16.48
CA ALA A 409 4.38 -22.15 -17.91
C ALA A 409 3.34 -21.04 -18.13
N GLU A 410 2.27 -21.02 -17.34
CA GLU A 410 1.24 -19.96 -17.40
C GLU A 410 1.76 -18.61 -16.86
N MET A 411 2.77 -18.62 -15.98
CA MET A 411 3.48 -17.42 -15.52
C MET A 411 4.24 -16.78 -16.68
N HIS A 412 5.11 -17.53 -17.37
CA HIS A 412 5.90 -17.00 -18.48
C HIS A 412 5.04 -16.66 -19.70
N ALA A 413 3.98 -17.43 -19.99
CA ALA A 413 3.05 -17.15 -21.09
C ALA A 413 2.22 -15.86 -20.90
N ALA A 414 2.19 -15.29 -19.70
CA ALA A 414 1.50 -14.05 -19.36
C ALA A 414 2.47 -12.89 -19.05
N ALA A 415 3.73 -12.98 -19.48
CA ALA A 415 4.72 -11.94 -19.27
C ALA A 415 4.30 -10.62 -19.96
N GLY A 416 4.11 -9.56 -19.18
CA GLY A 416 3.78 -8.21 -19.67
C GLY A 416 2.29 -7.91 -19.87
N ASP A 417 1.37 -8.82 -19.52
CA ASP A 417 -0.08 -8.57 -19.53
C ASP A 417 -0.69 -8.43 -18.12
N THR A 418 -1.95 -8.00 -18.02
CA THR A 418 -2.80 -8.07 -16.81
C THR A 418 -3.94 -9.07 -16.98
N GLY A 419 -3.73 -10.08 -17.82
CA GLY A 419 -4.68 -11.14 -18.13
C GLY A 419 -5.91 -10.70 -18.91
N ARG A 420 -7.01 -11.42 -18.72
CA ARG A 420 -8.26 -11.27 -19.47
C ARG A 420 -9.31 -10.53 -18.64
N PRO A 421 -10.32 -9.87 -19.28
CA PRO A 421 -11.43 -9.27 -18.55
C PRO A 421 -12.14 -10.26 -17.63
N HIS A 422 -12.59 -9.75 -16.48
CA HIS A 422 -13.36 -10.49 -15.49
C HIS A 422 -14.79 -10.79 -15.96
N TRP A 423 -15.38 -11.94 -15.64
CA TRP A 423 -16.70 -12.37 -16.14
C TRP A 423 -17.75 -11.24 -16.25
N GLY A 424 -18.31 -11.03 -17.44
CA GLY A 424 -19.29 -9.97 -17.72
C GLY A 424 -18.72 -8.54 -17.69
N VAL A 425 -17.40 -8.39 -17.78
CA VAL A 425 -16.70 -7.13 -18.09
C VAL A 425 -16.31 -7.13 -19.56
N GLU A 426 -16.53 -5.98 -20.20
CA GLU A 426 -16.23 -5.69 -21.60
C GLU A 426 -15.08 -4.68 -21.68
N LEU A 427 -14.17 -4.88 -22.63
CA LEU A 427 -13.04 -3.99 -22.91
C LEU A 427 -13.00 -3.59 -24.39
N LYS A 428 -12.76 -2.30 -24.64
CA LYS A 428 -12.33 -1.78 -25.95
C LYS A 428 -11.16 -0.82 -25.75
N VAL A 429 -10.34 -0.66 -26.78
CA VAL A 429 -9.22 0.30 -26.82
C VAL A 429 -9.49 1.30 -27.94
N VAL A 430 -9.41 2.60 -27.67
CA VAL A 430 -9.69 3.67 -28.66
C VAL A 430 -8.52 4.66 -28.76
N PRO A 431 -8.28 5.31 -29.92
CA PRO A 431 -7.16 6.23 -30.05
C PRO A 431 -7.22 7.42 -29.08
N VAL A 432 -6.04 7.85 -28.63
CA VAL A 432 -5.86 8.90 -27.61
C VAL A 432 -6.32 10.29 -28.08
N ASP A 433 -6.46 10.49 -29.39
CA ASP A 433 -6.98 11.73 -29.99
C ASP A 433 -8.48 11.96 -29.74
N GLY A 434 -9.21 10.94 -29.26
CA GLY A 434 -10.65 11.02 -28.98
C GLY A 434 -11.55 10.60 -30.15
N SER A 435 -10.99 10.02 -31.20
CA SER A 435 -11.77 9.28 -32.20
C SER A 435 -12.48 8.06 -31.57
N ALA A 436 -13.66 7.73 -32.09
CA ALA A 436 -14.53 6.68 -31.54
C ALA A 436 -14.30 5.30 -32.18
N GLU A 437 -13.42 5.21 -33.17
CA GLU A 437 -13.04 3.94 -33.79
C GLU A 437 -12.18 3.12 -32.82
N ILE A 438 -12.26 1.79 -32.91
CA ILE A 438 -11.55 0.89 -31.99
C ILE A 438 -10.15 0.62 -32.58
N CYS A 439 -9.10 0.78 -31.77
CA CYS A 439 -7.74 0.41 -32.14
C CYS A 439 -7.67 -1.05 -32.61
N ALA A 440 -6.84 -1.32 -33.62
CA ALA A 440 -6.53 -2.70 -34.01
C ALA A 440 -5.83 -3.46 -32.85
N LEU A 441 -5.84 -4.79 -32.92
CA LEU A 441 -5.16 -5.63 -31.94
C LEU A 441 -3.66 -5.28 -31.85
N ASP A 442 -3.13 -5.33 -30.63
CA ASP A 442 -1.76 -4.97 -30.24
C ASP A 442 -1.35 -3.49 -30.52
N VAL A 443 -2.26 -2.65 -31.05
CA VAL A 443 -2.11 -1.18 -31.15
C VAL A 443 -2.57 -0.52 -29.85
N GLU A 444 -1.83 0.49 -29.40
CA GLU A 444 -2.08 1.17 -28.12
C GLU A 444 -3.08 2.33 -28.24
N GLY A 445 -3.92 2.49 -27.22
CA GLY A 445 -4.92 3.54 -27.08
C GLY A 445 -5.44 3.65 -25.64
N GLU A 446 -6.44 4.49 -25.40
CA GLU A 446 -7.13 4.56 -24.11
C GLU A 446 -7.97 3.30 -23.87
N ILE A 447 -7.85 2.72 -22.68
CA ILE A 447 -8.64 1.56 -22.26
C ILE A 447 -10.00 2.03 -21.76
N LEU A 448 -11.07 1.53 -22.39
CA LEU A 448 -12.46 1.77 -21.99
C LEU A 448 -13.07 0.47 -21.46
N VAL A 449 -13.85 0.58 -20.37
CA VAL A 449 -14.45 -0.56 -19.65
C VAL A 449 -15.98 -0.38 -19.57
N ARG A 450 -16.74 -1.44 -19.83
CA ARG A 450 -18.19 -1.48 -19.57
C ARG A 450 -18.53 -2.75 -18.77
N ALA A 451 -19.26 -2.59 -17.68
CA ALA A 451 -19.70 -3.66 -16.79
C ALA A 451 -20.76 -3.15 -15.80
N PRO A 452 -21.58 -4.01 -15.19
CA PRO A 452 -22.42 -3.62 -14.06
C PRO A 452 -21.65 -3.24 -12.77
N SER A 453 -20.34 -3.48 -12.69
CA SER A 453 -19.46 -3.04 -11.59
C SER A 453 -18.95 -1.59 -11.70
N ILE A 454 -19.24 -0.91 -12.81
CA ILE A 454 -18.81 0.48 -13.02
C ILE A 454 -19.55 1.42 -12.04
N MET A 455 -18.87 2.47 -11.58
CA MET A 455 -19.45 3.50 -10.72
C MET A 455 -20.72 4.14 -11.31
N THR A 456 -21.65 4.51 -10.43
CA THR A 456 -22.88 5.22 -10.83
C THR A 456 -22.59 6.69 -11.15
N SER A 457 -21.71 7.33 -10.39
CA SER A 457 -21.09 8.64 -10.70
C SER A 457 -19.90 8.92 -9.77
N TYR A 458 -19.21 10.04 -10.01
CA TYR A 458 -18.53 10.74 -8.91
C TYR A 458 -19.55 11.53 -8.07
N LEU A 459 -19.24 11.77 -6.80
CA LEU A 459 -19.96 12.67 -5.90
C LEU A 459 -19.67 14.14 -6.27
N PRO A 460 -20.67 14.95 -6.66
CA PRO A 460 -20.44 16.36 -6.95
C PRO A 460 -20.10 17.15 -5.69
N ILE A 461 -19.15 18.08 -5.82
CA ILE A 461 -18.64 18.89 -4.71
C ILE A 461 -19.78 19.70 -4.08
N GLY A 462 -19.91 19.64 -2.76
CA GLY A 462 -20.94 20.35 -1.99
C GLY A 462 -22.40 19.88 -2.20
N PHE A 463 -22.67 18.83 -2.98
CA PHE A 463 -24.05 18.37 -3.24
C PHE A 463 -24.85 18.04 -1.97
N LEU A 464 -24.25 17.32 -1.02
CA LEU A 464 -24.89 16.94 0.25
C LEU A 464 -25.03 18.12 1.25
N SER A 465 -24.55 19.30 0.88
CA SER A 465 -24.83 20.60 1.55
C SER A 465 -25.93 21.42 0.83
N GLY A 466 -26.54 20.88 -0.23
CA GLY A 466 -27.58 21.56 -1.00
C GLY A 466 -27.09 22.36 -2.20
N ALA A 467 -25.81 22.25 -2.57
CA ALA A 467 -25.33 22.82 -3.84
C ALA A 467 -25.95 22.08 -5.04
N LYS A 468 -26.22 22.80 -6.14
CA LYS A 468 -26.64 22.19 -7.40
C LYS A 468 -25.53 21.22 -7.88
N PRO A 469 -25.83 19.96 -8.21
CA PRO A 469 -24.81 18.99 -8.60
C PRO A 469 -24.18 19.36 -9.94
N ASP A 470 -22.86 19.55 -9.95
CA ASP A 470 -22.06 19.54 -11.17
C ASP A 470 -21.67 18.10 -11.53
N MET A 471 -22.18 17.61 -12.66
CA MET A 471 -21.89 16.27 -13.17
C MET A 471 -20.73 16.25 -14.17
N SER A 472 -20.09 17.39 -14.47
CA SER A 472 -19.03 17.55 -15.48
C SER A 472 -17.96 16.45 -15.40
N VAL A 473 -17.45 16.19 -14.20
CA VAL A 473 -16.40 15.19 -13.91
C VAL A 473 -16.85 13.75 -14.15
N THR A 474 -18.16 13.47 -14.07
CA THR A 474 -18.73 12.16 -14.41
C THR A 474 -18.95 12.05 -15.93
N VAL A 475 -19.41 13.13 -16.57
CA VAL A 475 -19.62 13.18 -18.03
C VAL A 475 -18.30 13.12 -18.80
N GLU A 476 -17.20 13.66 -18.26
CA GLU A 476 -15.86 13.50 -18.83
C GLU A 476 -15.37 12.03 -18.77
N ALA A 477 -15.76 11.31 -17.72
CA ALA A 477 -15.27 9.96 -17.41
C ALA A 477 -16.16 8.83 -17.93
N VAL A 478 -17.41 9.11 -18.31
CA VAL A 478 -18.37 8.11 -18.79
C VAL A 478 -18.97 8.56 -20.13
N THR A 479 -18.69 7.80 -21.17
CA THR A 479 -19.20 8.00 -22.54
C THR A 479 -20.73 7.86 -22.62
N PRO A 480 -21.41 8.48 -23.60
CA PRO A 480 -22.86 8.34 -23.78
C PRO A 480 -23.36 6.91 -23.97
N ASP A 481 -22.53 6.01 -24.52
CA ASP A 481 -22.81 4.58 -24.72
C ASP A 481 -22.38 3.68 -23.53
N GLY A 482 -22.09 4.29 -22.37
CA GLY A 482 -21.96 3.59 -21.08
C GLY A 482 -20.56 3.05 -20.75
N TRP A 483 -19.55 3.35 -21.55
CA TRP A 483 -18.16 2.98 -21.24
C TRP A 483 -17.50 4.01 -20.31
N PHE A 484 -16.85 3.51 -19.26
CA PHE A 484 -15.97 4.28 -18.42
C PHE A 484 -14.59 4.42 -19.07
N ARG A 485 -14.08 5.66 -19.12
CA ARG A 485 -12.75 6.01 -19.60
C ARG A 485 -11.76 5.90 -18.44
N THR A 486 -10.87 4.92 -18.48
CA THR A 486 -9.91 4.69 -17.38
C THR A 486 -8.84 5.77 -17.25
N GLY A 487 -8.54 6.47 -18.35
CA GLY A 487 -7.37 7.31 -18.48
C GLY A 487 -6.04 6.55 -18.51
N ASP A 488 -6.05 5.21 -18.48
CA ASP A 488 -4.87 4.36 -18.68
C ASP A 488 -4.73 4.00 -20.18
N VAL A 489 -3.49 3.81 -20.64
CA VAL A 489 -3.13 3.46 -22.01
C VAL A 489 -2.72 2.00 -22.08
N GLY A 490 -3.12 1.31 -23.15
CA GLY A 490 -2.77 -0.08 -23.36
C GLY A 490 -3.28 -0.65 -24.68
N ALA A 491 -3.12 -1.96 -24.85
CA ALA A 491 -3.54 -2.70 -26.03
C ALA A 491 -4.20 -4.04 -25.65
N LEU A 492 -5.07 -4.55 -26.52
CA LEU A 492 -5.61 -5.91 -26.45
C LEU A 492 -4.92 -6.78 -27.49
N ASN A 493 -4.38 -7.93 -27.09
CA ASN A 493 -3.78 -8.89 -28.03
C ASN A 493 -4.83 -9.85 -28.62
N ALA A 494 -4.45 -10.63 -29.63
CA ALA A 494 -5.34 -11.59 -30.31
C ALA A 494 -5.94 -12.71 -29.40
N ALA A 495 -5.44 -12.89 -28.17
CA ALA A 495 -6.00 -13.80 -27.19
C ALA A 495 -6.99 -13.12 -26.21
N GLY A 496 -7.24 -11.82 -26.38
CA GLY A 496 -8.07 -11.00 -25.48
C GLY A 496 -7.39 -10.66 -24.16
N HIS A 497 -6.04 -10.68 -24.10
CA HIS A 497 -5.29 -10.24 -22.93
C HIS A 497 -5.01 -8.74 -23.02
N LEU A 498 -5.10 -8.04 -21.90
CA LEU A 498 -4.86 -6.61 -21.78
C LEU A 498 -3.39 -6.34 -21.39
N ARG A 499 -2.68 -5.53 -22.17
CA ARG A 499 -1.38 -4.93 -21.79
C ARG A 499 -1.63 -3.48 -21.36
N ILE A 500 -1.18 -3.09 -20.16
CA ILE A 500 -1.14 -1.68 -19.72
C ILE A 500 0.26 -1.13 -20.03
N THR A 501 0.37 0.05 -20.65
CA THR A 501 1.66 0.63 -21.04
C THR A 501 1.95 2.00 -20.42
N ASP A 502 0.97 2.91 -20.39
CA ASP A 502 1.14 4.26 -19.80
C ASP A 502 -0.19 4.79 -19.21
N ARG A 503 -0.26 6.09 -18.86
CA ARG A 503 -1.48 6.76 -18.36
C ARG A 503 -1.61 8.19 -18.91
N LEU A 504 -2.73 8.48 -19.57
CA LEU A 504 -3.05 9.77 -20.20
C LEU A 504 -2.98 10.97 -19.24
N LYS A 505 -3.32 10.72 -17.99
CA LYS A 505 -3.26 11.67 -16.88
C LYS A 505 -2.33 11.08 -15.83
N GLU A 506 -1.05 11.42 -15.95
CA GLU A 506 0.06 10.88 -15.14
C GLU A 506 -0.26 10.92 -13.63
N LEU A 507 -0.43 9.76 -13.02
CA LEU A 507 -0.48 9.58 -11.55
C LEU A 507 0.76 8.83 -11.09
N ILE A 508 1.36 9.29 -10.00
CA ILE A 508 2.54 8.72 -9.37
C ILE A 508 2.14 7.49 -8.58
N LYS A 509 2.81 6.36 -8.82
CA LYS A 509 2.49 5.04 -8.26
C LYS A 509 3.35 4.79 -7.02
N VAL A 510 2.99 5.46 -5.92
CA VAL A 510 3.69 5.35 -4.64
C VAL A 510 3.22 4.10 -3.90
N ARG A 511 3.98 3.01 -4.08
CA ARG A 511 3.75 1.68 -3.50
C ARG A 511 2.42 1.07 -3.97
N ALA A 512 1.39 1.13 -3.12
CA ALA A 512 0.03 0.67 -3.44
C ALA A 512 -0.93 1.84 -3.76
N TYR A 513 -0.47 3.08 -3.59
CA TYR A 513 -1.27 4.28 -3.66
C TYR A 513 -1.01 5.03 -4.96
N GLN A 514 -2.05 5.61 -5.52
CA GLN A 514 -1.95 6.52 -6.66
C GLN A 514 -1.95 7.95 -6.11
N VAL A 515 -1.03 8.79 -6.59
CA VAL A 515 -0.85 10.18 -6.13
C VAL A 515 -0.85 11.11 -7.33
N ALA A 516 -1.71 12.11 -7.35
CA ALA A 516 -1.74 13.06 -8.46
C ALA A 516 -0.59 14.07 -8.32
N PRO A 517 0.28 14.25 -9.34
CA PRO A 517 1.21 15.38 -9.38
C PRO A 517 0.50 16.71 -9.12
N ALA A 518 -0.69 16.88 -9.72
CA ALA A 518 -1.55 18.05 -9.57
C ALA A 518 -2.00 18.32 -8.11
N GLU A 519 -2.07 17.29 -7.25
CA GLU A 519 -2.38 17.46 -5.83
C GLU A 519 -1.19 18.08 -5.10
N LEU A 520 0.02 17.57 -5.39
CA LEU A 520 1.26 18.04 -4.79
C LEU A 520 1.67 19.42 -5.35
N GLU A 521 1.36 19.69 -6.61
CA GLU A 521 1.51 21.01 -7.25
C GLU A 521 0.58 22.05 -6.62
N ALA A 522 -0.69 21.71 -6.39
CA ALA A 522 -1.63 22.60 -5.73
C ALA A 522 -1.19 22.94 -4.28
N VAL A 523 -0.59 21.99 -3.57
CA VAL A 523 0.00 22.21 -2.23
C VAL A 523 1.29 23.03 -2.31
N LEU A 524 2.19 22.78 -3.27
CA LEU A 524 3.41 23.58 -3.42
C LEU A 524 3.11 25.03 -3.82
N CYS A 525 2.20 25.25 -4.77
CA CYS A 525 1.79 26.58 -5.21
C CYS A 525 0.94 27.35 -4.19
N SER A 526 0.46 26.71 -3.11
CA SER A 526 -0.12 27.43 -1.95
C SER A 526 0.92 27.93 -0.95
N SER A 527 2.20 27.68 -1.18
CA SER A 527 3.30 28.33 -0.44
C SER A 527 3.65 29.68 -1.08
N GLU A 528 3.78 30.73 -0.27
CA GLU A 528 4.17 32.06 -0.73
C GLU A 528 5.61 32.10 -1.30
N ALA A 529 6.46 31.14 -0.91
CA ALA A 529 7.81 31.02 -1.43
C ALA A 529 7.90 30.43 -2.85
N VAL A 530 6.80 29.90 -3.40
CA VAL A 530 6.73 29.26 -4.72
C VAL A 530 6.02 30.17 -5.73
N ALA A 531 6.55 30.27 -6.95
CA ALA A 531 5.85 30.88 -8.08
C ALA A 531 5.17 29.84 -8.98
N ASP A 532 5.84 28.71 -9.20
CA ASP A 532 5.36 27.63 -10.07
C ASP A 532 5.96 26.28 -9.63
N ALA A 533 5.24 25.19 -9.87
CA ALA A 533 5.68 23.84 -9.50
C ALA A 533 5.24 22.80 -10.52
N GLY A 534 6.07 21.77 -10.68
CA GLY A 534 5.78 20.59 -11.48
C GLY A 534 6.33 19.34 -10.81
N VAL A 535 5.51 18.33 -10.57
CA VAL A 535 5.88 17.12 -9.83
C VAL A 535 5.89 15.92 -10.79
N ILE A 536 6.80 14.97 -10.57
CA ILE A 536 6.86 13.70 -11.32
C ILE A 536 7.06 12.52 -10.37
N GLY A 537 6.68 11.34 -10.83
CA GLY A 537 7.18 10.09 -10.26
C GLY A 537 8.61 9.85 -10.74
N VAL A 538 9.50 9.53 -9.81
CA VAL A 538 10.83 8.99 -10.10
C VAL A 538 10.85 7.56 -9.60
N TYR A 539 11.07 6.61 -10.51
CA TYR A 539 11.06 5.19 -10.17
C TYR A 539 12.30 4.80 -9.34
N ASP A 540 12.05 4.07 -8.27
CA ASP A 540 13.04 3.48 -7.38
C ASP A 540 12.99 1.96 -7.59
N GLU A 541 13.94 1.45 -8.37
CA GLU A 541 14.08 0.02 -8.66
C GLU A 541 14.30 -0.84 -7.41
N SER A 542 14.81 -0.26 -6.31
CA SER A 542 15.10 -0.99 -5.08
C SER A 542 13.79 -1.39 -4.37
N GLU A 543 12.86 -0.45 -4.22
CA GLU A 543 11.52 -0.64 -3.64
C GLU A 543 10.43 -1.05 -4.67
N ALA A 544 10.71 -0.93 -5.97
CA ALA A 544 9.73 -0.95 -7.08
C ALA A 544 8.51 -0.05 -6.82
N THR A 545 8.80 1.22 -6.53
CA THR A 545 7.82 2.29 -6.32
C THR A 545 8.24 3.50 -7.13
N GLU A 546 7.30 4.36 -7.50
CA GLU A 546 7.66 5.74 -7.80
C GLU A 546 7.69 6.54 -6.50
N TRP A 547 8.62 7.49 -6.40
CA TRP A 547 8.64 8.53 -5.37
C TRP A 547 8.34 9.89 -5.97
N PRO A 548 7.51 10.74 -5.34
CA PRO A 548 7.26 12.09 -5.82
C PRO A 548 8.53 12.95 -5.74
N ARG A 549 8.92 13.54 -6.87
CA ARG A 549 9.96 14.58 -6.97
C ARG A 549 9.33 15.87 -7.45
N ALA A 550 9.53 16.96 -6.71
CA ALA A 550 9.09 18.28 -7.14
C ALA A 550 10.17 18.99 -7.93
N PHE A 551 9.78 19.70 -8.99
CA PHE A 551 10.53 20.77 -9.63
C PHE A 551 9.82 22.07 -9.26
N VAL A 552 10.58 23.07 -8.82
CA VAL A 552 10.06 24.29 -8.20
C VAL A 552 10.73 25.52 -8.80
N VAL A 553 9.92 26.52 -9.12
CA VAL A 553 10.37 27.90 -9.39
C VAL A 553 10.13 28.72 -8.12
N PRO A 554 11.19 29.18 -7.42
CA PRO A 554 11.05 30.07 -6.27
C PRO A 554 10.39 31.39 -6.68
N ARG A 555 9.59 31.98 -5.78
CA ARG A 555 8.97 33.30 -6.02
C ARG A 555 9.99 34.45 -5.97
N ASP A 556 11.00 34.31 -5.13
CA ASP A 556 12.22 35.10 -5.18
C ASP A 556 13.24 34.41 -6.08
N THR A 557 13.33 34.85 -7.34
CA THR A 557 14.26 34.29 -8.33
C THR A 557 15.72 34.69 -8.07
N ALA A 558 16.02 35.60 -7.13
CA ALA A 558 17.41 35.88 -6.74
C ALA A 558 18.03 34.66 -6.04
N LYS A 559 17.23 33.88 -5.28
CA LYS A 559 17.65 32.63 -4.65
C LYS A 559 18.17 31.59 -5.63
N LEU A 560 17.83 31.65 -6.92
CA LEU A 560 18.36 30.74 -7.94
C LEU A 560 19.89 30.84 -8.14
N LYS A 561 20.56 31.81 -7.50
CA LYS A 561 22.02 31.98 -7.49
C LYS A 561 22.67 31.64 -6.14
N ASP A 562 21.87 31.28 -5.13
CA ASP A 562 22.30 31.02 -3.76
C ASP A 562 21.98 29.58 -3.37
N SER A 563 23.03 28.75 -3.33
CA SER A 563 22.87 27.31 -3.11
C SER A 563 22.44 26.94 -1.69
N GLU A 564 22.72 27.80 -0.71
CA GLU A 564 22.35 27.61 0.69
C GLU A 564 20.88 28.02 0.90
N ALA A 565 20.46 29.16 0.34
CA ALA A 565 19.07 29.60 0.38
C ALA A 565 18.11 28.63 -0.34
N LEU A 566 18.56 27.96 -1.41
CA LEU A 566 17.80 26.89 -2.06
C LEU A 566 17.77 25.59 -1.24
N GLU A 567 18.84 25.22 -0.55
CA GLU A 567 18.80 24.04 0.31
C GLU A 567 17.84 24.23 1.49
N VAL A 568 17.88 25.40 2.14
CA VAL A 568 16.89 25.79 3.17
C VAL A 568 15.48 25.73 2.62
N LEU A 569 15.20 26.37 1.47
CA LEU A 569 13.88 26.35 0.83
C LEU A 569 13.42 24.92 0.46
N GLY A 570 14.35 24.04 0.04
CA GLY A 570 14.05 22.63 -0.23
C GLY A 570 13.61 21.87 1.03
N GLN A 571 14.22 22.17 2.18
CA GLN A 571 13.84 21.61 3.48
C GLN A 571 12.51 22.19 3.99
N GLU A 572 12.27 23.49 3.81
CA GLU A 572 11.00 24.17 4.14
C GLU A 572 9.82 23.58 3.34
N LEU A 573 9.97 23.48 2.01
CA LEU A 573 8.91 22.93 1.13
C LEU A 573 8.66 21.44 1.38
N ARG A 574 9.69 20.69 1.78
CA ARG A 574 9.53 19.32 2.27
C ARG A 574 8.65 19.32 3.53
N GLY A 575 9.01 20.08 4.56
CA GLY A 575 8.23 20.17 5.80
C GLY A 575 6.77 20.59 5.56
N TYR A 576 6.57 21.60 4.72
CA TYR A 576 5.26 22.09 4.30
C TYR A 576 4.40 20.99 3.66
N MET A 577 4.99 20.11 2.86
CA MET A 577 4.32 18.94 2.28
C MET A 577 4.05 17.84 3.32
N GLU A 578 5.01 17.55 4.21
CA GLU A 578 4.89 16.51 5.25
C GLU A 578 3.77 16.83 6.26
N GLU A 579 3.53 18.12 6.53
CA GLU A 579 2.42 18.60 7.38
C GLU A 579 1.03 18.40 6.75
N ARG A 580 0.91 18.61 5.43
CA ARG A 580 -0.39 18.76 4.74
C ARG A 580 -0.89 17.48 4.08
N THR A 581 0.00 16.55 3.74
CA THR A 581 -0.32 15.34 2.96
C THR A 581 0.04 14.04 3.67
N ALA A 582 -0.72 12.96 3.40
CA ALA A 582 -0.41 11.64 3.94
C ALA A 582 0.99 11.14 3.53
N LYS A 583 1.60 10.27 4.35
CA LYS A 583 3.02 9.87 4.18
C LYS A 583 3.40 9.30 2.81
N TYR A 584 2.45 8.72 2.07
CA TYR A 584 2.69 8.20 0.71
C TYR A 584 2.67 9.29 -0.38
N LYS A 585 2.42 10.56 -0.03
CA LYS A 585 2.41 11.73 -0.93
C LYS A 585 3.65 12.62 -0.78
N TRP A 586 4.48 12.38 0.23
CA TRP A 586 5.66 13.19 0.55
C TRP A 586 6.69 13.18 -0.58
N LEU A 587 7.48 14.25 -0.70
CA LEU A 587 8.46 14.47 -1.78
C LEU A 587 9.75 13.64 -1.60
N VAL A 588 9.63 12.33 -1.34
CA VAL A 588 10.76 11.42 -1.09
C VAL A 588 11.76 11.39 -2.25
N GLY A 589 11.33 11.69 -3.48
CA GLY A 589 12.18 11.75 -4.66
C GLY A 589 13.10 12.98 -4.71
N GLY A 590 12.92 13.98 -3.83
CA GLY A 590 13.72 15.20 -3.77
C GLY A 590 12.99 16.47 -4.27
N VAL A 591 13.65 17.62 -4.09
CA VAL A 591 13.24 18.90 -4.69
C VAL A 591 14.32 19.35 -5.68
N VAL A 592 13.89 19.78 -6.86
CA VAL A 592 14.73 20.34 -7.93
C VAL A 592 14.36 21.80 -8.10
N PHE A 593 15.34 22.70 -8.18
CA PHE A 593 15.09 24.11 -8.50
C PHE A 593 15.43 24.40 -9.97
N VAL A 594 14.54 25.15 -10.61
CA VAL A 594 14.57 25.47 -12.04
C VAL A 594 14.08 26.90 -12.28
N GLU A 595 14.50 27.51 -13.38
CA GLU A 595 14.00 28.83 -13.82
C GLU A 595 12.52 28.81 -14.25
N GLN A 596 12.07 27.70 -14.86
CA GLN A 596 10.70 27.57 -15.36
C GLN A 596 10.26 26.10 -15.39
N ILE A 597 8.97 25.85 -15.11
CA ILE A 597 8.35 24.54 -15.35
C ILE A 597 8.06 24.41 -16.86
N PRO A 598 8.53 23.36 -17.56
CA PRO A 598 8.28 23.21 -18.99
C PRO A 598 6.79 23.00 -19.25
N LYS A 599 6.18 23.87 -20.03
CA LYS A 599 4.74 23.87 -20.34
C LYS A 599 4.50 23.99 -21.84
N SER A 600 3.42 23.38 -22.32
CA SER A 600 2.90 23.58 -23.68
C SER A 600 2.45 25.03 -23.89
N PRO A 601 2.26 25.48 -25.16
CA PRO A 601 1.58 26.75 -25.45
C PRO A 601 0.15 26.85 -24.84
N SER A 602 -0.47 25.71 -24.52
CA SER A 602 -1.74 25.58 -23.80
C SER A 602 -1.60 25.47 -22.26
N GLY A 603 -0.43 25.73 -21.69
CA GLY A 603 -0.18 25.73 -20.24
C GLY A 603 -0.02 24.37 -19.55
N LYS A 604 -0.32 23.25 -20.22
CA LYS A 604 -0.12 21.88 -19.67
C LYS A 604 1.37 21.61 -19.43
N ILE A 605 1.73 21.15 -18.22
CA ILE A 605 3.10 20.74 -17.83
C ILE A 605 3.57 19.55 -18.68
N LEU A 606 4.78 19.64 -19.22
CA LEU A 606 5.42 18.66 -20.10
C LEU A 606 6.32 17.71 -19.30
N ARG A 607 5.71 16.86 -18.45
CA ARG A 607 6.42 15.99 -17.49
C ARG A 607 7.43 15.05 -18.14
N ARG A 608 7.20 14.63 -19.38
CA ARG A 608 8.20 13.87 -20.16
C ARG A 608 9.53 14.61 -20.28
N VAL A 609 9.52 15.91 -20.57
CA VAL A 609 10.74 16.73 -20.62
C VAL A 609 11.45 16.77 -19.26
N MET A 610 10.69 16.71 -18.16
CA MET A 610 11.20 16.68 -16.78
C MET A 610 11.79 15.31 -16.40
N LYS A 611 11.19 14.21 -16.89
CA LYS A 611 11.68 12.84 -16.75
C LYS A 611 12.96 12.61 -17.58
N ASP A 612 12.94 13.05 -18.83
CA ASP A 612 14.03 12.90 -19.83
C ASP A 612 15.23 13.86 -19.57
N LYS A 613 15.28 14.51 -18.39
CA LYS A 613 16.28 15.54 -17.97
C LYS A 613 16.40 16.76 -18.88
N GLY A 614 15.44 17.02 -19.77
CA GLY A 614 15.39 18.15 -20.69
C GLY A 614 15.06 19.51 -20.06
N VAL A 615 15.32 19.71 -18.77
CA VAL A 615 15.07 20.95 -18.02
C VAL A 615 16.35 21.40 -17.36
N HIS A 616 16.71 22.68 -17.53
CA HIS A 616 17.90 23.25 -16.91
C HIS A 616 17.78 23.19 -15.38
N THR A 617 18.53 22.26 -14.79
CA THR A 617 18.52 21.96 -13.36
C THR A 617 19.55 22.83 -12.67
N ILE A 618 19.11 23.76 -11.84
CA ILE A 618 19.98 24.72 -11.15
C ILE A 618 20.55 24.09 -9.88
N GLN A 619 19.71 23.43 -9.09
CA GLN A 619 20.13 22.64 -7.94
C GLN A 619 19.20 21.45 -7.71
N PHE A 620 19.78 20.33 -7.30
CA PHE A 620 19.04 19.19 -6.78
C PHE A 620 19.27 19.06 -5.26
N VAL A 621 18.22 19.27 -4.47
CA VAL A 621 18.26 19.04 -3.03
C VAL A 621 17.95 17.56 -2.77
N ALA A 622 19.01 16.78 -2.60
CA ALA A 622 18.95 15.36 -2.30
C ALA A 622 18.46 15.14 -0.84
N ILE A 623 17.22 14.67 -0.68
CA ILE A 623 16.60 14.53 0.64
C ILE A 623 17.17 13.31 1.38
N SER A 624 18.20 13.55 2.18
CA SER A 624 18.81 12.54 3.04
C SER A 624 17.85 12.10 4.16
N ILE A 625 17.62 10.80 4.27
CA ILE A 625 16.75 10.17 5.30
C ILE A 625 17.32 10.31 6.74
N LEU A 626 18.58 10.74 6.87
CA LEU A 626 19.34 10.85 8.12
C LEU A 626 18.76 11.82 9.17
N ALA A 627 17.79 12.67 8.83
CA ALA A 627 17.06 13.52 9.80
C ALA A 627 16.33 12.72 10.93
N ILE A 628 16.25 11.39 10.83
CA ILE A 628 15.66 10.51 11.85
C ILE A 628 16.65 10.18 13.01
N ALA A 629 17.92 10.62 12.92
CA ALA A 629 18.99 10.34 13.88
C ALA A 629 18.67 10.56 15.38
N PRO A 630 17.90 11.58 15.83
CA PRO A 630 17.68 11.83 17.26
C PRO A 630 17.03 10.66 18.01
N ARG A 631 16.11 9.91 17.37
CA ARG A 631 15.42 8.78 18.01
C ARG A 631 16.28 7.53 18.17
N TYR A 632 17.16 7.25 17.20
CA TYR A 632 18.06 6.09 17.29
C TYR A 632 19.19 6.31 18.30
N LEU A 633 19.73 7.52 18.41
CA LEU A 633 20.73 7.84 19.45
C LEU A 633 20.15 7.72 20.88
N LEU A 634 18.88 8.05 21.08
CA LEU A 634 18.18 7.79 22.34
C LEU A 634 18.03 6.29 22.62
N GLN A 635 17.64 5.48 21.64
CA GLN A 635 17.56 4.02 21.81
C GLN A 635 18.93 3.37 22.08
N LEU A 636 20.00 3.84 21.43
CA LEU A 636 21.38 3.38 21.69
C LEU A 636 21.84 3.75 23.11
N ARG A 637 21.51 4.94 23.61
CA ARG A 637 21.75 5.32 25.02
C ARG A 637 20.96 4.46 26.00
N PHE A 638 19.72 4.08 25.65
CA PHE A 638 18.89 3.17 26.44
C PHE A 638 19.48 1.75 26.49
N TRP A 639 19.86 1.19 25.33
CA TRP A 639 20.53 -0.11 25.23
C TRP A 639 21.87 -0.14 25.97
N ARG A 640 22.67 0.93 25.92
CA ARG A 640 23.93 1.01 26.66
C ARG A 640 23.72 1.00 28.18
N ARG A 641 22.65 1.65 28.69
CA ARG A 641 22.25 1.56 30.10
C ARG A 641 21.74 0.17 30.48
N ALA A 642 20.81 -0.40 29.71
CA ALA A 642 20.26 -1.73 29.98
C ALA A 642 21.34 -2.83 29.99
N ARG A 643 22.31 -2.77 29.07
CA ARG A 643 23.42 -3.73 29.00
C ARG A 643 24.39 -3.61 30.18
N LEU A 644 24.59 -2.41 30.72
CA LEU A 644 25.38 -2.19 31.95
C LEU A 644 24.63 -2.64 33.21
N GLN A 645 23.30 -2.47 33.28
CA GLN A 645 22.50 -2.98 34.40
C GLN A 645 22.47 -4.52 34.43
N ASN A 646 22.28 -5.17 33.28
CA ASN A 646 22.34 -6.63 33.20
C ASN A 646 23.74 -7.19 33.50
N ALA A 647 24.81 -6.51 33.09
CA ALA A 647 26.18 -6.92 33.44
C ALA A 647 26.41 -6.95 34.96
N ASN A 648 25.87 -5.98 35.71
CA ASN A 648 25.98 -5.94 37.16
C ASN A 648 25.10 -7.00 37.86
N GLN A 649 23.95 -7.39 37.29
CA GLN A 649 23.09 -8.45 37.87
C GLN A 649 23.64 -9.87 37.67
N LEU A 650 24.43 -10.12 36.62
CA LEU A 650 25.10 -11.42 36.42
C LEU A 650 26.38 -11.60 37.26
N GLY A 651 26.86 -10.56 37.93
CA GLY A 651 28.07 -10.62 38.79
C GLY A 651 27.83 -11.05 40.24
N SER A 652 26.59 -11.02 40.74
CA SER A 652 26.29 -11.13 42.18
C SER A 652 25.85 -12.51 42.67
N HIS A 653 25.89 -13.56 41.83
CA HIS A 653 25.38 -14.90 42.15
C HIS A 653 26.47 -15.98 42.12
N LEU A 654 27.59 -15.82 42.85
CA LEU A 654 28.64 -16.85 42.90
C LEU A 654 29.52 -16.93 44.17
N THR A 655 29.02 -16.59 45.36
CA THR A 655 29.76 -16.78 46.63
C THR A 655 28.90 -17.20 47.84
N SER A 656 29.05 -18.46 48.25
CA SER A 656 28.90 -18.98 49.65
C SER A 656 27.50 -18.95 50.31
N PRO A 657 27.28 -19.61 51.48
CA PRO A 657 27.25 -21.07 51.60
C PRO A 657 26.00 -21.62 52.36
N MET A 658 26.01 -22.91 52.71
CA MET A 658 24.89 -23.69 53.27
C MET A 658 24.30 -23.20 54.63
N ALA A 659 22.99 -23.42 54.80
CA ALA A 659 22.32 -23.65 56.10
C ALA A 659 21.09 -24.57 55.91
N SER A 660 20.62 -25.23 56.98
CA SER A 660 19.49 -26.19 56.97
C SER A 660 18.31 -25.69 57.84
N PRO A 661 17.09 -26.24 57.71
CA PRO A 661 15.85 -25.55 58.10
C PRO A 661 15.29 -25.94 59.49
N PRO A 662 14.33 -25.14 60.02
CA PRO A 662 13.38 -25.55 61.06
C PRO A 662 12.05 -26.08 60.47
N SER A 663 11.20 -26.66 61.31
CA SER A 663 10.04 -27.49 60.95
C SER A 663 8.66 -26.87 61.24
N ASP A 664 7.67 -27.41 60.52
CA ASP A 664 6.28 -27.74 60.88
C ASP A 664 5.45 -26.88 61.85
N THR A 665 4.21 -26.58 61.44
CA THR A 665 2.99 -26.79 62.25
C THR A 665 1.78 -26.87 61.30
N ASP A 666 0.82 -27.77 61.55
CA ASP A 666 -0.08 -28.28 60.49
C ASP A 666 -1.48 -28.73 60.99
N THR A 667 -2.45 -28.82 60.06
CA THR A 667 -3.77 -29.49 60.15
C THR A 667 -4.81 -28.90 61.15
N PRO A 668 -6.08 -29.40 61.20
CA PRO A 668 -6.82 -30.33 60.31
C PRO A 668 -8.14 -29.68 59.74
N HIS A 669 -9.12 -30.30 59.06
CA HIS A 669 -9.69 -31.67 59.08
C HIS A 669 -10.51 -31.99 57.76
N PRO A 670 -11.17 -33.16 57.54
CA PRO A 670 -10.66 -34.14 56.54
C PRO A 670 -11.66 -34.76 55.52
N GLY A 671 -11.11 -35.59 54.61
CA GLY A 671 -11.70 -36.86 54.15
C GLY A 671 -12.52 -36.88 52.84
N ASP A 672 -12.63 -37.99 52.11
CA ASP A 672 -11.79 -39.22 52.12
C ASP A 672 -12.07 -40.10 50.87
N HIS A 673 -11.04 -40.72 50.27
CA HIS A 673 -11.19 -41.72 49.19
C HIS A 673 -10.05 -42.75 49.17
N HIS A 674 -10.38 -44.03 48.95
CA HIS A 674 -9.50 -45.18 49.19
C HIS A 674 -8.79 -45.73 47.93
N THR A 675 -7.47 -45.99 48.07
CA THR A 675 -6.69 -47.22 47.71
C THR A 675 -7.35 -48.30 46.82
N SER A 676 -6.73 -49.02 45.86
CA SER A 676 -5.33 -49.51 45.63
C SER A 676 -5.22 -50.16 44.19
N ALA A 677 -4.14 -50.76 43.61
CA ALA A 677 -2.67 -50.81 43.80
C ALA A 677 -1.93 -51.61 42.66
N TYR A 678 -0.65 -51.29 42.41
CA TYR A 678 0.49 -52.14 41.93
C TYR A 678 0.54 -52.90 40.56
N SER A 679 1.79 -53.01 40.04
CA SER A 679 2.35 -54.02 39.08
C SER A 679 2.04 -53.90 37.56
N SER A 680 2.90 -54.26 36.58
CA SER A 680 4.38 -54.21 36.37
C SER A 680 4.74 -54.60 34.90
N LEU A 681 6.05 -54.73 34.55
CA LEU A 681 6.64 -55.26 33.28
C LEU A 681 6.47 -54.37 32.01
N ILE A 682 7.51 -53.70 31.47
CA ILE A 682 8.73 -54.16 30.74
C ILE A 682 8.46 -54.76 29.34
N GLN A 683 8.84 -54.02 28.27
CA GLN A 683 9.88 -54.44 27.30
C GLN A 683 10.20 -53.35 26.24
N THR A 684 11.50 -53.11 26.03
CA THR A 684 12.09 -52.59 24.78
C THR A 684 13.14 -53.59 24.29
N PRO A 685 13.53 -53.55 23.01
CA PRO A 685 14.85 -54.01 22.58
C PRO A 685 15.66 -52.88 21.93
N ALA A 686 17.01 -52.96 22.03
CA ALA A 686 17.92 -52.00 21.43
C ALA A 686 19.26 -52.65 21.02
N ALA A 687 19.84 -52.16 19.93
CA ALA A 687 21.25 -52.31 19.54
C ALA A 687 21.55 -51.25 18.43
N GLY A 688 22.75 -50.66 18.30
CA GLY A 688 23.94 -50.70 19.16
C GLY A 688 25.24 -50.80 18.35
N THR A 689 26.24 -49.93 18.64
CA THR A 689 27.71 -50.15 18.59
C THR A 689 28.45 -48.83 18.87
N VAL A 690 29.57 -48.88 19.62
CA VAL A 690 30.48 -47.76 19.94
C VAL A 690 31.93 -48.26 19.96
N ILE A 691 32.91 -47.50 19.43
CA ILE A 691 34.37 -47.82 19.53
C ILE A 691 35.21 -46.52 19.66
N VAL A 692 36.05 -46.44 20.71
CA VAL A 692 37.06 -45.41 21.09
C VAL A 692 38.04 -46.13 22.07
N PRO A 693 39.41 -46.05 22.09
CA PRO A 693 40.17 -44.81 22.50
C PRO A 693 41.72 -44.63 22.21
N SER A 694 42.20 -43.37 22.28
CA SER A 694 43.55 -42.89 22.75
C SER A 694 44.88 -43.35 22.06
N PRO A 695 46.09 -42.81 22.40
CA PRO A 695 46.47 -41.73 23.37
C PRO A 695 47.38 -40.57 22.82
N GLY A 696 47.76 -39.62 23.71
CA GLY A 696 48.75 -38.53 23.48
C GLY A 696 50.23 -38.93 23.72
N PRO A 697 51.19 -38.04 24.12
CA PRO A 697 51.11 -36.81 24.96
C PRO A 697 51.77 -35.57 24.25
N ARG A 698 52.32 -34.45 24.80
CA ARG A 698 52.81 -33.97 26.13
C ARG A 698 52.33 -32.53 26.50
N LYS A 699 53.23 -31.55 26.75
CA LYS A 699 52.94 -30.24 27.41
C LYS A 699 53.99 -29.14 27.13
N THR A 700 53.55 -27.87 27.08
CA THR A 700 54.22 -26.69 27.72
C THR A 700 53.18 -25.58 28.02
N LEU A 701 53.49 -24.63 28.91
CA LEU A 701 52.59 -23.54 29.34
C LEU A 701 52.75 -22.25 28.50
N GLY A 702 51.73 -21.39 28.44
CA GLY A 702 51.90 -20.02 27.91
C GLY A 702 50.64 -19.15 27.70
N ILE A 703 50.04 -18.64 28.79
CA ILE A 703 49.28 -17.36 28.92
C ILE A 703 48.04 -17.11 28.00
N LEU A 704 47.00 -16.50 28.58
CA LEU A 704 45.74 -16.12 27.90
C LEU A 704 45.86 -14.87 27.01
N SER A 705 45.35 -14.95 25.78
CA SER A 705 44.88 -13.77 25.02
C SER A 705 43.78 -14.13 24.02
N PHE A 706 42.52 -13.81 24.34
CA PHE A 706 41.39 -13.98 23.41
C PHE A 706 41.27 -12.75 22.49
N TRP A 707 41.81 -12.85 21.27
CA TRP A 707 41.45 -11.93 20.18
C TRP A 707 40.17 -12.39 19.49
N ASN A 708 39.20 -11.49 19.32
CA ASN A 708 37.92 -11.79 18.68
C ASN A 708 37.94 -11.35 17.19
N PRO A 709 37.92 -12.28 16.21
CA PRO A 709 37.99 -11.94 14.79
C PRO A 709 36.79 -11.14 14.27
N ALA A 710 35.65 -11.16 14.98
CA ALA A 710 34.44 -10.42 14.58
C ALA A 710 34.62 -8.89 14.61
N TRP A 711 35.54 -8.36 15.42
CA TRP A 711 35.78 -6.91 15.51
C TRP A 711 36.52 -6.38 14.27
N ASN A 712 37.60 -7.05 13.87
CA ASN A 712 38.41 -6.61 12.73
C ASN A 712 37.62 -6.73 11.41
N ALA A 713 36.80 -7.77 11.26
CA ALA A 713 35.88 -7.91 10.14
C ALA A 713 34.88 -6.73 10.05
N TRP A 714 34.37 -6.25 11.20
CA TRP A 714 33.48 -5.09 11.26
C TRP A 714 34.18 -3.77 10.90
N VAL A 715 35.39 -3.55 11.41
CA VAL A 715 36.17 -2.35 11.12
C VAL A 715 36.52 -2.27 9.62
N SER A 716 36.98 -3.38 9.02
CA SER A 716 37.27 -3.44 7.57
C SER A 716 36.04 -3.26 6.69
N LEU A 717 34.86 -3.75 7.11
CA LEU A 717 33.61 -3.51 6.38
C LEU A 717 33.21 -2.03 6.38
N PHE A 718 33.34 -1.34 7.52
CA PHE A 718 32.96 0.08 7.62
C PHE A 718 33.94 1.02 6.91
N THR A 719 35.25 0.79 7.03
CA THR A 719 36.23 1.59 6.28
C THR A 719 36.18 1.32 4.78
N GLY A 720 35.98 0.05 4.37
CA GLY A 720 35.77 -0.31 2.97
C GLY A 720 34.52 0.32 2.35
N ALA A 721 33.39 0.32 3.07
CA ALA A 721 32.15 0.96 2.61
C ALA A 721 32.29 2.49 2.46
N ALA A 722 32.94 3.16 3.42
CA ALA A 722 33.21 4.60 3.35
C ALA A 722 34.11 4.95 2.15
N PHE A 723 35.15 4.14 1.89
CA PHE A 723 36.01 4.31 0.71
C PHE A 723 35.24 4.09 -0.59
N ALA A 724 34.44 3.03 -0.68
CA ALA A 724 33.68 2.69 -1.89
C ALA A 724 32.68 3.79 -2.29
N VAL A 725 31.94 4.35 -1.32
CA VAL A 725 30.98 5.45 -1.59
C VAL A 725 31.68 6.72 -2.07
N GLY A 726 32.83 7.07 -1.46
CA GLY A 726 33.64 8.21 -1.93
C GLY A 726 34.24 8.00 -3.31
N HIS A 727 34.77 6.80 -3.59
CA HIS A 727 35.45 6.48 -4.85
C HIS A 727 34.46 6.41 -6.03
N HIS A 728 33.26 5.88 -5.82
CA HIS A 728 32.26 5.73 -6.88
C HIS A 728 31.58 7.05 -7.26
N ALA A 729 31.50 8.02 -6.32
CA ALA A 729 30.97 9.36 -6.58
C ALA A 729 31.96 10.29 -7.31
N PHE A 730 33.27 9.99 -7.27
CA PHE A 730 34.31 10.84 -7.88
C PHE A 730 34.72 10.38 -9.29
N TYR A 731 34.49 9.12 -9.65
CA TYR A 731 34.79 8.60 -11.00
C TYR A 731 33.68 8.82 -12.03
N SER A 732 32.44 9.11 -11.62
CA SER A 732 31.33 9.37 -12.55
C SER A 732 31.29 10.80 -13.12
N SER A 733 32.39 11.56 -13.02
CA SER A 733 32.48 12.95 -13.50
C SER A 733 33.71 13.26 -14.36
N LEU A 734 34.46 12.23 -14.81
CA LEU A 734 35.70 12.39 -15.59
C LEU A 734 35.83 11.36 -16.72
N ASP A 735 34.83 11.29 -17.60
CA ASP A 735 35.03 10.73 -18.96
C ASP A 735 35.40 11.86 -19.92
N GLY A 736 36.69 11.92 -20.29
CA GLY A 736 37.20 12.77 -21.39
C GLY A 736 38.18 13.88 -20.99
N LEU A 737 39.46 13.51 -20.83
CA LEU A 737 40.68 14.24 -21.27
C LEU A 737 41.93 13.37 -20.95
N PRO A 738 43.09 13.55 -21.61
CA PRO A 738 44.16 12.55 -21.63
C PRO A 738 45.17 12.61 -20.46
N SER A 739 45.97 11.54 -20.38
CA SER A 739 46.94 11.19 -19.33
C SER A 739 48.07 12.18 -19.04
N GLY A 740 48.38 12.41 -17.76
CA GLY A 740 49.70 12.90 -17.32
C GLY A 740 49.83 13.38 -15.86
N GLY A 741 50.62 12.67 -15.04
CA GLY A 741 51.28 13.21 -13.83
C GLY A 741 50.48 13.22 -12.50
N HIS A 742 51.18 12.92 -11.40
CA HIS A 742 50.70 13.01 -10.00
C HIS A 742 51.90 13.39 -9.09
N PRO A 743 51.74 14.20 -8.02
CA PRO A 743 51.40 13.66 -6.68
C PRO A 743 50.47 14.60 -5.85
N GLN A 744 49.50 14.16 -5.04
CA GLN A 744 49.43 13.22 -3.90
C GLN A 744 49.76 13.77 -2.49
N MET A 745 50.57 14.81 -2.29
CA MET A 745 50.95 15.23 -0.92
C MET A 745 50.14 16.36 -0.26
N LEU A 746 49.37 17.19 -0.99
CA LEU A 746 48.67 18.35 -0.39
C LEU A 746 47.31 18.06 0.28
N ARG A 747 46.81 16.81 0.30
CA ARG A 747 45.39 16.52 0.59
C ARG A 747 45.05 16.00 2.00
N TYR A 748 46.03 15.87 2.91
CA TYR A 748 45.77 15.40 4.28
C TYR A 748 45.39 16.53 5.27
N GLY A 749 45.96 17.73 5.15
CA GLY A 749 45.74 18.81 6.11
C GLY A 749 44.29 19.30 6.19
N THR A 750 43.61 19.40 5.04
CA THR A 750 42.22 19.89 4.96
C THR A 750 41.23 18.97 5.67
N LEU A 751 41.44 17.65 5.63
CA LEU A 751 40.58 16.67 6.28
C LEU A 751 40.73 16.71 7.81
N LEU A 752 41.95 16.87 8.31
CA LEU A 752 42.21 17.01 9.75
C LEU A 752 41.65 18.33 10.31
N ALA A 753 41.77 19.43 9.56
CA ALA A 753 41.17 20.72 9.91
C ALA A 753 39.64 20.73 9.87
N PHE A 754 39.03 19.85 9.06
CA PHE A 754 37.58 19.62 9.07
C PHE A 754 37.15 18.79 10.29
N LEU A 755 37.84 17.68 10.57
CA LEU A 755 37.48 16.77 11.67
C LEU A 755 37.66 17.41 13.06
N SER A 756 38.71 18.21 13.27
CA SER A 756 38.93 18.89 14.56
C SER A 756 37.84 19.92 14.92
N LYS A 757 37.14 20.49 13.93
CA LYS A 757 35.99 21.39 14.15
C LYS A 757 34.73 20.67 14.65
N PHE A 758 34.58 19.37 14.40
CA PHE A 758 33.37 18.61 14.74
C PHE A 758 33.60 17.58 15.86
N PHE A 759 34.83 17.13 16.09
CA PHE A 759 35.17 16.08 17.05
C PHE A 759 36.45 16.39 17.86
N PRO A 760 36.46 17.46 18.68
CA PRO A 760 37.65 17.84 19.47
C PRO A 760 38.13 16.72 20.40
N ASP A 761 37.21 15.98 21.02
CA ASP A 761 37.49 14.88 21.96
C ASP A 761 38.15 13.63 21.31
N VAL A 762 38.37 13.62 19.99
CA VAL A 762 38.87 12.46 19.23
C VAL A 762 40.34 12.65 18.77
N VAL A 763 40.90 13.86 18.87
CA VAL A 763 42.22 14.19 18.31
C VAL A 763 43.34 14.18 19.37
N GLY A 764 43.02 14.00 20.66
CA GLY A 764 43.98 14.13 21.77
C GLY A 764 45.10 13.09 21.85
N ASP A 765 44.90 11.87 21.34
CA ASP A 765 45.82 10.73 21.56
C ASP A 765 46.86 10.49 20.45
N PHE A 766 46.90 11.30 19.39
CA PHE A 766 47.81 11.11 18.24
C PHE A 766 48.87 12.22 18.12
N GLY A 767 49.86 12.21 19.02
CA GLY A 767 51.03 13.10 18.94
C GLY A 767 52.10 12.60 17.98
N VAL A 768 52.40 13.37 16.93
CA VAL A 768 53.59 13.20 16.06
C VAL A 768 54.19 14.59 15.77
N SER A 769 55.53 14.68 15.79
CA SER A 769 56.29 15.95 15.63
C SER A 769 56.42 16.41 14.17
N ALA A 770 56.73 17.69 13.96
CA ALA A 770 56.81 18.34 12.65
C ALA A 770 58.24 18.70 12.20
N ALA A 771 58.46 18.64 10.88
CA ALA A 771 59.50 19.29 10.06
C ALA A 771 59.08 19.11 8.57
N GLY A 772 59.38 19.97 7.59
CA GLY A 772 60.07 21.27 7.54
C GLY A 772 60.43 21.62 6.07
N ALA A 773 60.72 22.88 5.76
CA ALA A 773 61.20 23.44 4.47
C ALA A 773 60.18 23.69 3.31
N ASP A 774 59.69 24.94 3.24
CA ASP A 774 60.04 26.02 2.28
C ASP A 774 59.88 25.85 0.73
N ASP A 775 58.96 26.69 0.19
CA ASP A 775 59.09 27.73 -0.86
C ASP A 775 59.55 27.53 -2.35
N ASP A 776 58.75 28.21 -3.21
CA ASP A 776 59.09 29.11 -4.35
C ASP A 776 59.02 28.69 -5.85
N CYS A 777 58.76 29.70 -6.68
CA CYS A 777 58.75 29.81 -8.15
C CYS A 777 57.70 28.99 -8.96
N GLY A 778 57.20 29.44 -10.12
CA GLY A 778 57.41 30.71 -10.85
C GLY A 778 56.53 30.83 -12.11
N MET A 779 56.44 32.03 -12.71
CA MET A 779 55.59 32.32 -13.89
C MET A 779 56.21 31.88 -15.23
N SER A 780 55.38 31.67 -16.27
CA SER A 780 55.39 32.51 -17.50
C SER A 780 54.42 32.03 -18.60
N SER A 781 54.22 32.87 -19.61
CA SER A 781 53.21 32.77 -20.68
C SER A 781 53.82 32.43 -22.05
N CYS A 782 52.98 31.98 -22.99
CA CYS A 782 53.12 32.42 -24.39
C CYS A 782 51.81 32.33 -25.18
N THR A 783 51.78 32.97 -26.36
CA THR A 783 50.59 33.18 -27.20
C THR A 783 50.84 32.73 -28.64
N THR A 784 49.77 32.46 -29.40
CA THR A 784 49.69 32.80 -30.85
C THR A 784 48.26 32.69 -31.38
N SER A 785 48.02 33.19 -32.60
CA SER A 785 46.70 33.35 -33.22
C SER A 785 46.71 32.98 -34.71
N LYS A 786 45.53 32.76 -35.30
CA LYS A 786 45.14 33.32 -36.61
C LYS A 786 43.67 33.06 -36.98
N ASN A 787 43.14 33.94 -37.83
CA ASN A 787 41.79 33.88 -38.42
C ASN A 787 41.77 32.98 -39.66
N TYR A 788 40.58 32.58 -40.11
CA TYR A 788 40.15 32.83 -41.50
C TYR A 788 38.63 32.69 -41.68
N SER A 789 38.05 33.52 -42.54
CA SER A 789 36.68 33.39 -43.10
C SER A 789 36.77 33.54 -44.62
N PRO A 790 35.82 32.98 -45.39
CA PRO A 790 35.03 33.90 -46.22
C PRO A 790 33.55 33.52 -46.37
N SER A 791 32.82 34.42 -47.04
CA SER A 791 31.38 34.39 -47.34
C SER A 791 31.07 33.83 -48.74
N GLY A 792 29.78 33.62 -49.08
CA GLY A 792 29.37 33.37 -50.48
C GLY A 792 27.91 32.92 -50.66
N GLY A 793 26.97 33.86 -50.77
CA GLY A 793 25.51 33.57 -50.81
C GLY A 793 24.95 32.88 -52.07
N GLY A 794 23.68 32.46 -51.98
CA GLY A 794 22.86 31.91 -53.07
C GLY A 794 21.36 32.19 -52.84
N LYS A 795 20.54 32.24 -53.91
CA LYS A 795 19.14 32.73 -53.86
C LYS A 795 18.13 31.80 -54.56
N LYS A 796 16.93 31.72 -53.96
CA LYS A 796 15.61 31.37 -54.55
C LYS A 796 15.41 29.98 -55.18
N GLY A 797 14.32 29.32 -54.77
CA GLY A 797 13.65 28.22 -55.49
C GLY A 797 12.34 27.87 -54.77
N ALA A 798 11.24 27.65 -55.50
CA ALA A 798 9.93 27.33 -54.93
C ALA A 798 9.15 26.36 -55.85
N LYS A 799 8.03 25.82 -55.32
CA LYS A 799 7.27 24.61 -55.73
C LYS A 799 7.80 23.34 -55.06
N GLY A 800 6.95 22.35 -54.72
CA GLY A 800 5.48 22.32 -54.78
C GLY A 800 4.96 20.93 -55.13
N ASN A 801 3.96 20.45 -54.37
CA ASN A 801 3.53 19.05 -54.27
C ASN A 801 4.63 18.12 -53.69
N LYS A 802 4.28 17.01 -53.02
CA LYS A 802 2.99 16.32 -52.96
C LYS A 802 2.64 15.89 -51.53
#